data_AF-A0A7M7JXL0-F1
#
_entry.id   AF-A0A7M7JXL0-F1
#
_cell.length_a   1.000
_cell.length_b   1.000
_cell.length_c   1.000
_cell.angle_alpha   90.00
_cell.angle_beta   90.00
_cell.angle_gamma   90.00
#
_symmetry.space_group_name_H-M   'P 1'
#
loop_
_entity.id
_entity.type
_entity.pdbx_description
1 polymer ?
#
loop_
_entity_poly.entity_id
_entity_poly.type
_entity_poly.pdbx_seq_one_letter_code
_entity_poly.pdbx_strand_id
1 'polypeptide(L)'
;MLKSRQTVRCEYCGVNVLPTDRDRHVKSLSHEIGLIKHYLSSKRAELTREKEGLSTWLDGQKTGDVIFIESEPGEPTTVDLEVCSKDYDIQLNKAFILEASEILQVKIKDSAKIPKGGSCFVTLVAYSVDVASKTVTLALILGREGNPVVRLVRHIRVRCGNERVRNIESNNTPFTETKPVLLPTATKIIKMTRATFSQKIPAQALPRRRDAGFVNEDEEYDDQIPLTTIRRVPLDLYFADNYLRQLHLAQMQVDDKSDPNLVEYYKMISDYLRTGIVAEKPENYNRYMRILLHCEDIQQEADIRLYDKHDAQLKYSIDTERFELEVEGLQEGRPSLLPLDYIYIRFLNNPDVNKTIEYEGLIYRIKSRSVEINMTPQFLDAYHSLTADEDDPNTLNLEKAEELRFGIRFSVNRKNLRLMHRALSQVEQRLKNINDSIESIIIPQKTWPADLAIKDPSVDIELINNNIASNCEQFTAVQNIVRGLSRPLPYIVFGPPGTGKTTTITEAILQVYKIIPESRILITAPSNSAVNVITEKVICGGIIPEHDIFRCYSMNCNKNKVSADLEKISNYNAKEDTCYEFDVETLLMFRIIACTLSMCGNLVTQGFKPDHFTHIFIDEAGHAMEPEALIPVAGLFKIYKPGQCGPAGCLVLSGDHMQLGPIIRSPIARMYAFGRSLLERLMDTSPYRRQKNNAFNPIFLTKLVKNFRSHEILLHLPNKLFYDDELKAHGDRSFTHAMINYKELPELGVPLIFHGVSGTELREGDNPSFYNPEEISVIENYVTQLLTV
;
A
#
# COMPACT_ATOMS: atom_id res chain seq x y z
N MET A 1 46.27 38.14 -24.69
CA MET A 1 45.21 38.13 -23.65
C MET A 1 43.92 37.58 -24.25
N LEU A 2 43.65 36.29 -24.09
CA LEU A 2 42.31 35.71 -24.31
C LEU A 2 42.14 34.64 -23.22
N LYS A 3 41.76 35.06 -22.01
CA LYS A 3 41.33 34.12 -20.96
C LYS A 3 40.01 33.52 -21.44
N SER A 4 40.02 32.23 -21.77
CA SER A 4 38.81 31.44 -21.97
C SER A 4 37.94 31.60 -20.73
N ARG A 5 36.80 32.29 -20.86
CA ARG A 5 35.85 32.47 -19.75
C ARG A 5 35.15 31.12 -19.53
N GLN A 6 35.71 30.28 -18.65
CA GLN A 6 35.07 29.04 -18.24
C GLN A 6 33.73 29.37 -17.57
N THR A 7 32.65 28.85 -18.14
CA THR A 7 31.31 28.88 -17.55
C THR A 7 31.14 27.68 -16.63
N VAL A 8 30.36 27.86 -15.57
CA VAL A 8 30.00 26.80 -14.62
C VAL A 8 28.56 26.39 -14.90
N ARG A 9 28.31 25.09 -15.14
CA ARG A 9 26.96 24.58 -15.37
C ARG A 9 26.21 24.53 -14.05
N CYS A 10 25.04 25.16 -13.99
CA CYS A 10 24.19 25.10 -12.81
C CYS A 10 23.57 23.71 -12.66
N GLU A 11 23.75 23.09 -11.50
CA GLU A 11 23.26 21.74 -11.18
C GLU A 11 21.72 21.63 -11.12
N TYR A 12 21.01 22.75 -10.92
CA TYR A 12 19.55 22.75 -10.79
C TYR A 12 18.80 23.00 -12.11
N CYS A 13 19.30 23.90 -12.95
CA CYS A 13 18.63 24.28 -14.21
C CYS A 13 19.45 24.00 -15.47
N GLY A 14 20.69 23.51 -15.34
CA GLY A 14 21.53 23.08 -16.46
C GLY A 14 22.14 24.20 -17.30
N VAL A 15 21.88 25.48 -16.97
CA VAL A 15 22.41 26.65 -17.69
C VAL A 15 23.88 26.86 -17.37
N ASN A 16 24.69 27.17 -18.40
CA ASN A 16 26.10 27.54 -18.24
C ASN A 16 26.22 29.01 -17.87
N VAL A 17 26.80 29.30 -16.70
CA VAL A 17 26.81 30.64 -16.09
C VAL A 17 28.25 31.12 -15.93
N LEU A 18 28.51 32.36 -16.31
CA LEU A 18 29.80 32.99 -15.99
C LEU A 18 29.91 33.23 -14.48
N PRO A 19 31.08 33.03 -13.86
CA PRO A 19 31.24 33.26 -12.42
C PRO A 19 30.78 34.64 -11.94
N THR A 20 30.91 35.67 -12.79
CA THR A 20 30.48 37.05 -12.52
C THR A 20 28.96 37.25 -12.54
N ASP A 21 28.20 36.36 -13.19
CA ASP A 21 26.75 36.45 -13.33
C ASP A 21 26.00 35.49 -12.38
N ARG A 22 26.71 34.81 -11.47
CA ARG A 22 26.16 33.80 -10.56
C ARG A 22 25.02 34.36 -9.71
N ASP A 23 25.18 35.54 -9.11
CA ASP A 23 24.15 36.15 -8.26
C ASP A 23 22.89 36.58 -9.03
N ARG A 24 23.07 36.98 -10.30
CA ARG A 24 21.94 37.29 -11.19
C ARG A 24 21.24 36.01 -11.65
N HIS A 25 22.01 34.96 -11.94
CA HIS A 25 21.51 33.66 -12.35
C HIS A 25 20.70 32.97 -11.26
N VAL A 26 21.17 32.98 -10.00
CA VAL A 26 20.44 32.38 -8.86
C VAL A 26 19.09 33.05 -8.63
N LYS A 27 18.95 34.32 -9.02
CA LYS A 27 17.68 35.08 -8.99
C LYS A 27 16.84 34.92 -10.27
N SER A 28 17.31 34.16 -11.24
CA SER A 28 16.58 33.95 -12.50
C SER A 28 15.47 32.92 -12.33
N LEU A 29 14.36 33.13 -13.06
CA LEU A 29 13.23 32.21 -13.07
C LEU A 29 13.65 30.79 -13.48
N SER A 30 14.62 30.66 -14.40
CA SER A 30 15.14 29.37 -14.85
C SER A 30 15.83 28.57 -13.73
N HIS A 31 16.62 29.25 -12.89
CA HIS A 31 17.29 28.66 -11.74
C HIS A 31 16.30 28.30 -10.64
N GLU A 32 15.34 29.20 -10.37
CA GLU A 32 14.29 28.99 -9.36
C GLU A 32 13.38 27.80 -9.75
N ILE A 33 12.97 27.70 -11.03
CA ILE A 33 12.21 26.53 -11.55
C ILE A 33 13.05 25.25 -11.44
N GLY A 34 14.33 25.27 -11.82
CA GLY A 34 15.23 24.11 -11.70
C GLY A 34 15.38 23.63 -10.26
N LEU A 35 15.59 24.57 -9.33
CA LEU A 35 15.69 24.32 -7.89
C LEU A 35 14.37 23.73 -7.35
N ILE A 36 13.24 24.27 -7.80
CA ILE A 36 11.91 23.81 -7.37
C ILE A 36 11.59 22.45 -7.97
N LYS A 37 11.94 22.15 -9.23
CA LYS A 37 11.83 20.80 -9.83
C LYS A 37 12.63 19.77 -9.04
N HIS A 38 13.87 20.11 -8.69
CA HIS A 38 14.74 19.28 -7.86
C HIS A 38 14.16 19.07 -6.44
N TYR A 39 13.51 20.10 -5.89
CA TYR A 39 12.78 20.02 -4.62
C TYR A 39 11.48 19.18 -4.74
N LEU A 40 10.74 19.28 -5.85
CA LEU A 40 9.51 18.54 -6.10
C LEU A 40 9.74 17.06 -6.38
N SER A 41 10.81 16.71 -7.10
CA SER A 41 11.19 15.31 -7.32
C SER A 41 11.59 14.63 -6.01
N SER A 42 12.08 15.40 -5.03
CA SER A 42 12.45 14.90 -3.70
C SER A 42 11.33 15.00 -2.65
N LYS A 43 10.31 15.86 -2.84
CA LYS A 43 9.24 16.15 -1.85
C LYS A 43 7.80 15.95 -2.38
N ARG A 44 7.61 15.18 -3.45
CA ARG A 44 6.35 15.09 -4.22
C ARG A 44 5.08 14.86 -3.37
N ALA A 45 5.16 14.05 -2.32
CA ALA A 45 4.03 13.73 -1.43
C ALA A 45 3.67 14.86 -0.42
N GLU A 46 4.60 15.78 -0.15
CA GLU A 46 4.43 16.86 0.83
C GLU A 46 3.68 18.08 0.24
N LEU A 47 3.65 18.18 -1.09
CA LEU A 47 3.24 19.38 -1.83
C LEU A 47 1.82 19.30 -2.42
N THR A 48 1.25 18.09 -2.52
CA THR A 48 -0.13 17.84 -2.96
C THR A 48 -1.17 18.03 -1.85
N ARG A 49 -0.76 18.01 -0.58
CA ARG A 49 -1.67 18.10 0.57
C ARG A 49 -2.17 19.53 0.79
N GLU A 50 -3.46 19.68 1.11
CA GLU A 50 -4.02 20.93 1.62
C GLU A 50 -3.36 21.30 2.96
N LYS A 51 -2.31 22.13 2.92
CA LYS A 51 -1.73 22.73 4.13
C LYS A 51 -2.49 24.01 4.49
N GLU A 52 -2.62 24.29 5.78
CA GLU A 52 -3.03 25.60 6.33
C GLU A 52 -4.45 26.11 6.03
N GLY A 53 -5.40 25.22 5.72
CA GLY A 53 -6.78 25.65 5.42
C GLY A 53 -6.91 26.35 4.07
N LEU A 54 -5.90 26.18 3.21
CA LEU A 54 -5.94 26.57 1.80
C LEU A 54 -6.86 25.62 1.04
N SER A 55 -7.74 26.19 0.24
CA SER A 55 -8.58 25.46 -0.69
C SER A 55 -8.59 26.17 -2.03
N THR A 56 -8.74 25.40 -3.09
CA THR A 56 -8.86 25.92 -4.45
C THR A 56 -10.26 25.64 -4.95
N TRP A 57 -10.90 26.62 -5.59
CA TRP A 57 -12.27 26.53 -6.09
C TRP A 57 -12.32 26.93 -7.56
N LEU A 58 -13.21 26.26 -8.29
CA LEU A 58 -13.47 26.53 -9.69
C LEU A 58 -14.98 26.53 -9.89
N ASP A 59 -15.52 27.60 -10.49
CA ASP A 59 -16.96 27.77 -10.74
C ASP A 59 -17.84 27.52 -9.50
N GLY A 60 -17.37 27.97 -8.33
CA GLY A 60 -18.06 27.81 -7.06
C GLY A 60 -17.99 26.40 -6.44
N GLN A 61 -17.26 25.46 -7.04
CA GLN A 61 -17.02 24.12 -6.50
C GLN A 61 -15.59 23.96 -5.99
N LYS A 62 -15.44 23.29 -4.84
CA LYS A 62 -14.12 22.99 -4.28
C LYS A 62 -13.41 21.98 -5.18
N THR A 63 -12.23 22.34 -5.67
CA THR A 63 -11.40 21.47 -6.51
C THR A 63 -10.73 20.38 -5.68
N GLY A 64 -10.60 19.19 -6.26
CA GLY A 64 -9.77 18.11 -5.71
C GLY A 64 -8.29 18.29 -6.06
N ASP A 65 -7.51 17.20 -5.99
CA ASP A 65 -6.06 17.22 -6.25
C ASP A 65 -5.70 17.52 -7.72
N VAL A 66 -6.67 17.34 -8.64
CA VAL A 66 -6.54 17.60 -10.07
C VAL A 66 -7.60 18.60 -10.54
N ILE A 67 -7.18 19.65 -11.24
CA ILE A 67 -8.05 20.67 -11.86
C ILE A 67 -8.09 20.42 -13.37
N PHE A 68 -9.28 20.35 -13.96
CA PHE A 68 -9.45 20.11 -15.39
C PHE A 68 -9.78 21.42 -16.11
N ILE A 69 -9.08 21.69 -17.22
CA ILE A 69 -9.36 22.82 -18.12
C ILE A 69 -9.58 22.25 -19.52
N GLU A 70 -10.75 22.51 -20.10
CA GLU A 70 -11.10 22.14 -21.48
C GLU A 70 -10.91 23.35 -22.40
N SER A 71 -10.20 23.17 -23.51
CA SER A 71 -9.93 24.22 -24.49
C SER A 71 -10.14 23.70 -25.91
N GLU A 72 -10.68 24.56 -26.78
CA GLU A 72 -10.79 24.26 -28.22
C GLU A 72 -9.45 24.56 -28.93
N PRO A 73 -9.05 23.78 -29.94
CA PRO A 73 -7.78 24.00 -30.64
C PRO A 73 -7.73 25.39 -31.27
N GLY A 74 -6.71 26.16 -30.93
CA GLY A 74 -6.50 27.52 -31.43
C GLY A 74 -7.23 28.62 -30.65
N GLU A 75 -8.12 28.28 -29.71
CA GLU A 75 -8.83 29.26 -28.87
C GLU A 75 -8.32 29.23 -27.42
N PRO A 76 -7.87 30.38 -26.87
CA PRO A 76 -7.42 30.42 -25.49
C PRO A 76 -8.61 30.32 -24.51
N THR A 77 -8.67 29.24 -23.73
CA THR A 77 -9.64 29.13 -22.62
C THR A 77 -9.06 29.75 -21.37
N THR A 78 -9.81 30.67 -20.78
CA THR A 78 -9.44 31.34 -19.52
C THR A 78 -10.28 30.80 -18.37
N VAL A 79 -9.62 30.39 -17.30
CA VAL A 79 -10.23 29.81 -16.10
C VAL A 79 -9.69 30.52 -14.87
N ASP A 80 -10.56 31.05 -14.02
CA ASP A 80 -10.17 31.72 -12.78
C ASP A 80 -10.21 30.72 -11.61
N LEU A 81 -9.02 30.30 -11.16
CA LEU A 81 -8.87 29.46 -9.98
C LEU A 81 -8.92 30.32 -8.73
N GLU A 82 -9.98 30.20 -7.94
CA GLU A 82 -10.07 30.88 -6.66
C GLU A 82 -9.23 30.15 -5.61
N VAL A 83 -8.29 30.85 -4.99
CA VAL A 83 -7.44 30.37 -3.90
C VAL A 83 -7.92 31.01 -2.61
N CYS A 84 -8.51 30.20 -1.73
CA CYS A 84 -9.10 30.65 -0.47
C CYS A 84 -8.20 30.25 0.70
N SER A 85 -8.01 31.17 1.66
CA SER A 85 -7.36 30.86 2.94
C SER A 85 -8.39 30.93 4.06
N LYS A 86 -8.70 29.81 4.70
CA LYS A 86 -9.64 29.79 5.83
C LYS A 86 -9.01 30.30 7.12
N ASP A 87 -7.73 30.01 7.33
CA ASP A 87 -7.16 30.03 8.68
C ASP A 87 -6.15 31.15 8.94
N TYR A 88 -5.54 31.75 7.91
CA TYR A 88 -4.45 32.73 8.04
C TYR A 88 -4.46 33.83 6.97
N ASP A 89 -3.80 34.94 7.29
CA ASP A 89 -3.37 35.93 6.28
C ASP A 89 -2.16 35.37 5.53
N ILE A 90 -2.30 35.23 4.22
CA ILE A 90 -1.29 34.64 3.34
C ILE A 90 -1.08 35.58 2.17
N GLN A 91 0.16 35.70 1.71
CA GLN A 91 0.48 36.44 0.50
C GLN A 91 0.79 35.46 -0.63
N LEU A 92 -0.03 35.45 -1.69
CA LEU A 92 0.35 34.77 -2.92
C LEU A 92 1.48 35.56 -3.57
N ASN A 93 2.70 35.05 -3.46
CA ASN A 93 3.89 35.71 -3.99
C ASN A 93 4.07 35.42 -5.47
N LYS A 94 3.88 34.16 -5.89
CA LYS A 94 3.98 33.72 -7.30
C LYS A 94 3.12 32.49 -7.55
N ALA A 95 2.77 32.27 -8.81
CA ALA A 95 2.18 31.06 -9.36
C ALA A 95 2.81 30.81 -10.73
N PHE A 96 3.22 29.58 -11.01
CA PHE A 96 3.79 29.22 -12.30
C PHE A 96 3.64 27.72 -12.54
N ILE A 97 3.80 27.35 -13.81
CA ILE A 97 3.85 25.96 -14.22
C ILE A 97 5.27 25.45 -14.10
N LEU A 98 5.41 24.26 -13.54
CA LEU A 98 6.70 23.65 -13.28
C LEU A 98 7.32 23.12 -14.56
N GLU A 99 6.54 22.48 -15.41
CA GLU A 99 6.98 22.01 -16.72
C GLU A 99 6.95 23.17 -17.73
N ALA A 100 7.96 23.27 -18.61
CA ALA A 100 7.87 24.21 -19.73
C ALA A 100 6.65 23.81 -20.57
N SER A 101 5.70 24.73 -20.71
CA SER A 101 4.44 24.46 -21.37
C SER A 101 4.11 25.59 -22.32
N GLU A 102 4.15 25.29 -23.61
CA GLU A 102 3.62 26.17 -24.65
C GLU A 102 2.08 26.22 -24.60
N ILE A 103 1.45 25.29 -23.87
CA ILE A 103 0.00 25.10 -23.89
C ILE A 103 -0.80 25.65 -22.70
N LEU A 104 -0.12 26.02 -21.62
CA LEU A 104 -0.76 26.59 -20.44
C LEU A 104 0.08 27.74 -19.91
N GLN A 105 -0.51 28.92 -19.92
CA GLN A 105 0.06 30.12 -19.31
C GLN A 105 -0.69 30.43 -18.02
N VAL A 106 0.05 30.79 -16.98
CA VAL A 106 -0.52 31.26 -15.72
C VAL A 106 -0.34 32.76 -15.70
N LYS A 107 -1.45 33.50 -15.58
CA LYS A 107 -1.43 34.95 -15.36
C LYS A 107 -1.89 35.23 -13.94
N ILE A 108 -1.12 36.04 -13.26
CA ILE A 108 -1.47 36.55 -11.93
C ILE A 108 -1.38 38.05 -12.04
N LYS A 109 -2.35 38.75 -11.45
CA LYS A 109 -2.14 40.16 -11.09
C LYS A 109 -1.17 40.16 -9.91
N ASP A 110 0.00 40.78 -10.06
CA ASP A 110 1.13 40.73 -9.13
C ASP A 110 0.74 40.69 -7.64
N SER A 111 1.45 39.84 -6.89
CA SER A 111 1.33 39.54 -5.45
C SER A 111 -0.01 39.89 -4.77
N ALA A 112 -0.86 38.90 -4.51
CA ALA A 112 -2.15 39.10 -3.88
C ALA A 112 -2.10 38.80 -2.38
N LYS A 113 -2.56 39.74 -1.53
CA LYS A 113 -2.82 39.45 -0.12
C LYS A 113 -4.16 38.73 -0.01
N ILE A 114 -4.14 37.55 0.61
CA ILE A 114 -5.31 36.73 0.93
C ILE A 114 -5.51 36.86 2.44
N PRO A 115 -6.40 37.74 2.92
CA PRO A 115 -6.68 37.82 4.33
C PRO A 115 -7.34 36.52 4.81
N LYS A 116 -7.25 36.24 6.10
CA LYS A 116 -7.94 35.12 6.74
C LYS A 116 -9.44 35.17 6.43
N GLY A 117 -9.97 34.07 5.87
CA GLY A 117 -11.36 33.97 5.42
C GLY A 117 -11.62 34.61 4.06
N GLY A 118 -10.60 35.16 3.40
CA GLY A 118 -10.66 35.73 2.06
C GLY A 118 -10.10 34.82 0.98
N SER A 119 -10.14 35.31 -0.25
CA SER A 119 -9.67 34.61 -1.44
C SER A 119 -8.96 35.55 -2.42
N CYS A 120 -8.19 34.97 -3.33
CA CYS A 120 -7.71 35.65 -4.53
C CYS A 120 -7.86 34.74 -5.75
N PHE A 121 -7.88 35.30 -6.94
CA PHE A 121 -7.98 34.53 -8.18
C PHE A 121 -6.64 34.40 -8.88
N VAL A 122 -6.33 33.18 -9.33
CA VAL A 122 -5.22 32.85 -10.22
C VAL A 122 -5.81 32.52 -11.59
N THR A 123 -5.57 33.37 -12.57
CA THR A 123 -6.10 33.20 -13.91
C THR A 123 -5.22 32.25 -14.71
N LEU A 124 -5.78 31.13 -15.12
CA LEU A 124 -5.15 30.11 -15.94
C LEU A 124 -5.62 30.31 -17.38
N VAL A 125 -4.68 30.56 -18.29
CA VAL A 125 -4.97 30.69 -19.72
C VAL A 125 -4.39 29.47 -20.43
N ALA A 126 -5.25 28.52 -20.73
CA ALA A 126 -4.91 27.38 -21.57
C ALA A 126 -4.97 27.81 -23.03
N TYR A 127 -3.93 27.53 -23.80
CA TYR A 127 -3.88 27.80 -25.24
C TYR A 127 -3.19 26.63 -25.92
N SER A 128 -3.88 25.80 -26.70
CA SER A 128 -3.19 24.76 -27.47
C SER A 128 -3.46 24.94 -28.95
N VAL A 129 -2.39 24.91 -29.76
CA VAL A 129 -2.46 24.85 -31.22
C VAL A 129 -2.64 23.42 -31.74
N ASP A 130 -2.33 22.43 -30.89
CA ASP A 130 -2.47 21.01 -31.18
C ASP A 130 -3.51 20.35 -30.26
N VAL A 131 -4.06 19.25 -30.75
CA VAL A 131 -4.97 18.42 -29.98
C VAL A 131 -4.13 17.48 -29.11
N ALA A 132 -4.16 17.65 -27.78
CA ALA A 132 -3.43 16.86 -26.78
C ALA A 132 -3.96 17.14 -25.36
N SER A 133 -3.79 16.18 -24.43
CA SER A 133 -3.89 16.41 -23.00
C SER A 133 -2.51 16.48 -22.37
N LYS A 134 -2.30 17.49 -21.54
CA LYS A 134 -1.08 17.62 -20.77
C LYS A 134 -1.47 17.87 -19.33
N THR A 135 -0.98 17.01 -18.46
CA THR A 135 -0.94 17.31 -17.04
C THR A 135 0.27 18.17 -16.80
N VAL A 136 0.03 19.36 -16.28
CA VAL A 136 1.05 20.29 -15.85
C VAL A 136 0.83 20.60 -14.38
N THR A 137 1.92 20.82 -13.69
CA THR A 137 1.91 20.98 -12.26
C THR A 137 1.94 22.47 -11.95
N LEU A 138 0.84 22.99 -11.40
CA LEU A 138 0.76 24.36 -10.89
C LEU A 138 1.41 24.41 -9.52
N ALA A 139 2.43 25.25 -9.39
CA ALA A 139 3.00 25.61 -8.10
C ALA A 139 2.52 27.00 -7.69
N LEU A 140 1.94 27.10 -6.50
CA LEU A 140 1.60 28.36 -5.83
C LEU A 140 2.60 28.60 -4.70
N ILE A 141 3.33 29.70 -4.77
CA ILE A 141 4.26 30.18 -3.74
C ILE A 141 3.50 31.18 -2.87
N LEU A 142 3.23 30.78 -1.64
CA LEU A 142 2.46 31.51 -0.64
C LEU A 142 3.38 31.88 0.53
N GLY A 143 3.54 33.16 0.83
CA GLY A 143 4.35 33.67 1.93
C GLY A 143 3.50 34.03 3.14
N ARG A 144 4.09 33.90 4.34
CA ARG A 144 3.53 34.40 5.60
C ARG A 144 4.54 35.35 6.23
N GLU A 145 4.07 36.40 6.91
CA GLU A 145 4.98 37.24 7.71
C GLU A 145 5.75 36.37 8.72
N GLY A 146 7.08 36.33 8.59
CA GLY A 146 8.00 35.64 9.49
C GLY A 146 8.34 34.17 9.17
N ASN A 147 7.84 33.55 8.10
CA ASN A 147 8.15 32.14 7.77
C ASN A 147 8.29 31.93 6.24
N PRO A 148 9.31 31.21 5.73
CA PRO A 148 9.52 31.13 4.29
C PRO A 148 8.64 30.06 3.64
N VAL A 149 7.73 30.53 2.79
CA VAL A 149 7.13 29.87 1.62
C VAL A 149 6.38 28.55 1.86
N VAL A 150 5.07 28.65 2.03
CA VAL A 150 4.11 27.57 1.79
C VAL A 150 4.02 27.35 0.27
N ARG A 151 4.25 26.12 -0.19
CA ARG A 151 4.14 25.76 -1.62
C ARG A 151 2.95 24.83 -1.80
N LEU A 152 1.86 25.31 -2.38
CA LEU A 152 0.72 24.47 -2.75
C LEU A 152 0.91 23.98 -4.19
N VAL A 153 0.84 22.68 -4.40
CA VAL A 153 0.89 22.08 -5.74
C VAL A 153 -0.48 21.50 -6.11
N ARG A 154 -0.98 21.90 -7.27
CA ARG A 154 -2.16 21.31 -7.91
C ARG A 154 -1.75 20.74 -9.26
N HIS A 155 -2.24 19.55 -9.58
CA HIS A 155 -2.09 19.04 -10.93
C HIS A 155 -3.19 19.66 -11.80
N ILE A 156 -2.83 20.51 -12.75
CA ILE A 156 -3.77 20.99 -13.75
C ILE A 156 -3.66 20.05 -14.95
N ARG A 157 -4.74 19.36 -15.27
CA ARG A 157 -4.85 18.68 -16.56
C ARG A 157 -5.54 19.61 -17.54
N VAL A 158 -4.76 20.10 -18.50
CA VAL A 158 -5.29 20.83 -19.66
C VAL A 158 -5.58 19.81 -20.74
N ARG A 159 -6.83 19.71 -21.17
CA ARG A 159 -7.25 18.88 -22.30
C ARG A 159 -7.63 19.80 -23.45
N CYS A 160 -6.95 19.66 -24.58
CA CYS A 160 -7.32 20.39 -25.79
C CYS A 160 -7.67 19.44 -26.95
N GLY A 161 -8.90 19.60 -27.48
CA GLY A 161 -9.36 19.25 -28.82
C GLY A 161 -10.05 17.90 -29.13
N ASN A 162 -10.52 17.85 -30.40
CA ASN A 162 -11.59 17.02 -30.98
C ASN A 162 -11.35 15.50 -31.05
N GLU A 163 -12.45 14.77 -31.33
CA GLU A 163 -12.61 13.31 -31.46
C GLU A 163 -11.43 12.47 -32.00
N ARG A 164 -10.57 13.03 -32.85
CA ARG A 164 -9.47 12.29 -33.49
C ARG A 164 -8.24 12.04 -32.60
N VAL A 165 -8.00 12.82 -31.54
CA VAL A 165 -6.86 12.60 -30.62
C VAL A 165 -7.19 11.77 -29.38
N ARG A 166 -8.48 11.52 -29.14
CA ARG A 166 -8.91 10.38 -28.31
C ARG A 166 -8.22 9.06 -28.73
N ASN A 167 -7.67 8.99 -29.95
CA ASN A 167 -6.95 7.83 -30.49
C ASN A 167 -5.41 7.87 -30.43
N ILE A 168 -4.75 8.99 -30.10
CA ILE A 168 -3.27 9.13 -30.22
C ILE A 168 -2.55 9.10 -28.86
N GLU A 169 -3.20 9.50 -27.76
CA GLU A 169 -2.60 9.49 -26.40
C GLU A 169 -2.34 8.09 -25.82
N SER A 170 -2.87 7.05 -26.46
CA SER A 170 -2.66 5.64 -26.10
C SER A 170 -1.19 5.18 -26.18
N ASN A 171 -0.30 5.92 -26.87
CA ASN A 171 1.03 5.41 -27.23
C ASN A 171 2.24 5.92 -26.41
N ASN A 172 2.09 6.76 -25.38
CA ASN A 172 3.23 7.44 -24.72
C ASN A 172 3.33 7.26 -23.18
N THR A 173 3.08 6.06 -22.66
CA THR A 173 3.50 5.64 -21.31
C THR A 173 4.89 4.97 -21.35
N PRO A 174 5.73 5.05 -20.30
CA PRO A 174 7.11 4.52 -20.32
C PRO A 174 7.19 2.99 -20.17
N PHE A 175 6.04 2.31 -20.17
CA PHE A 175 5.99 0.92 -20.56
C PHE A 175 5.65 0.94 -22.04
N THR A 176 6.58 0.56 -22.91
CA THR A 176 6.19 0.10 -24.24
C THR A 176 5.08 -0.93 -24.03
N GLU A 177 3.84 -0.53 -24.33
CA GLU A 177 2.67 -1.39 -24.34
C GLU A 177 2.93 -2.47 -25.37
N THR A 178 3.53 -3.57 -24.96
CA THR A 178 3.22 -4.84 -25.61
C THR A 178 1.74 -5.03 -25.39
N LYS A 179 0.93 -4.73 -26.42
CA LYS A 179 -0.48 -5.09 -26.43
C LYS A 179 -0.56 -6.54 -25.95
N PRO A 180 -1.29 -6.84 -24.87
CA PRO A 180 -1.49 -8.22 -24.48
C PRO A 180 -2.07 -8.91 -25.70
N VAL A 181 -1.35 -9.92 -26.21
CA VAL A 181 -1.87 -10.73 -27.29
C VAL A 181 -3.12 -11.39 -26.71
N LEU A 182 -4.28 -10.93 -27.16
CA LEU A 182 -5.57 -11.50 -26.81
C LEU A 182 -5.58 -12.93 -27.33
N LEU A 183 -5.15 -13.87 -26.50
CA LEU A 183 -5.44 -15.28 -26.70
C LEU A 183 -6.96 -15.41 -26.82
N PRO A 184 -7.48 -16.12 -27.84
CA PRO A 184 -8.91 -16.34 -27.98
C PRO A 184 -9.49 -16.86 -26.68
N THR A 185 -10.56 -16.22 -26.19
CA THR A 185 -11.24 -16.64 -24.96
C THR A 185 -11.62 -18.12 -25.09
N ALA A 186 -11.20 -18.94 -24.12
CA ALA A 186 -11.48 -20.37 -24.13
C ALA A 186 -12.99 -20.62 -24.25
N THR A 187 -13.37 -21.48 -25.19
CA THR A 187 -14.76 -21.93 -25.34
C THR A 187 -15.19 -22.81 -24.17
N LYS A 188 -14.24 -23.44 -23.47
CA LYS A 188 -14.46 -24.26 -22.28
C LYS A 188 -13.24 -24.26 -21.37
N ILE A 189 -13.43 -24.09 -20.05
CA ILE A 189 -12.38 -24.26 -19.04
C ILE A 189 -12.70 -25.50 -18.19
N ILE A 190 -11.79 -26.46 -18.14
CA ILE A 190 -11.84 -27.64 -17.27
C ILE A 190 -11.11 -27.29 -15.98
N LYS A 191 -11.86 -27.17 -14.88
CA LYS A 191 -11.35 -26.77 -13.56
C LYS A 191 -10.92 -27.95 -12.71
N MET A 192 -10.01 -27.72 -11.77
CA MET A 192 -9.69 -28.72 -10.74
C MET A 192 -10.89 -28.97 -9.83
N THR A 193 -11.15 -30.24 -9.48
CA THR A 193 -12.21 -30.61 -8.53
C THR A 193 -11.71 -30.53 -7.09
N ARG A 194 -12.58 -30.20 -6.12
CA ARG A 194 -12.19 -30.11 -4.70
C ARG A 194 -11.64 -31.42 -4.11
N ALA A 195 -11.94 -32.57 -4.70
CA ALA A 195 -11.47 -33.87 -4.22
C ALA A 195 -9.96 -34.06 -4.42
N THR A 196 -9.33 -33.35 -5.36
CA THR A 196 -7.89 -33.44 -5.64
C THR A 196 -7.01 -32.75 -4.58
N PHE A 197 -7.61 -32.00 -3.64
CA PHE A 197 -6.92 -31.27 -2.57
C PHE A 197 -6.67 -32.12 -1.31
N SER A 198 -7.26 -33.31 -1.21
CA SER A 198 -7.19 -34.18 -0.02
C SER A 198 -5.99 -35.14 -0.08
N GLN A 199 -4.77 -34.62 0.06
CA GLN A 199 -3.70 -35.44 0.66
C GLN A 199 -3.69 -35.12 2.16
N LYS A 200 -4.22 -36.08 2.94
CA LYS A 200 -4.30 -36.04 4.41
C LYS A 200 -2.90 -35.88 5.00
N ILE A 201 -2.64 -34.75 5.66
CA ILE A 201 -1.53 -34.64 6.61
C ILE A 201 -1.98 -35.36 7.90
N PRO A 202 -1.15 -36.25 8.49
CA PRO A 202 -1.54 -36.99 9.68
C PRO A 202 -1.80 -36.03 10.86
N ALA A 203 -2.92 -36.22 11.55
CA ALA A 203 -3.20 -35.53 12.80
C ALA A 203 -2.13 -35.91 13.85
N GLN A 204 -1.10 -35.07 14.03
CA GLN A 204 -0.19 -35.19 15.16
C GLN A 204 -0.65 -34.29 16.31
N ALA A 205 -0.62 -34.90 17.49
CA ALA A 205 -1.22 -34.43 18.72
C ALA A 205 -0.65 -33.08 19.20
N LEU A 206 -1.57 -32.16 19.49
CA LEU A 206 -1.34 -30.95 20.28
C LEU A 206 -0.74 -31.30 21.65
N PRO A 207 0.03 -30.39 22.28
CA PRO A 207 0.52 -30.58 23.64
C PRO A 207 -0.67 -30.70 24.62
N ARG A 208 -0.84 -31.89 25.19
CA ARG A 208 -1.83 -32.17 26.25
C ARG A 208 -1.50 -31.32 27.48
N ARG A 209 -2.47 -30.53 27.94
CA ARG A 209 -2.45 -29.92 29.26
C ARG A 209 -2.42 -31.04 30.31
N ARG A 210 -1.51 -30.92 31.29
CA ARG A 210 -1.60 -31.70 32.53
C ARG A 210 -2.79 -31.21 33.34
N ASP A 211 -3.49 -32.19 33.90
CA ASP A 211 -4.75 -32.07 34.62
C ASP A 211 -4.76 -30.96 35.67
N ALA A 212 -5.85 -30.20 35.68
CA ALA A 212 -6.30 -29.46 36.85
C ALA A 212 -7.83 -29.51 36.94
N GLY A 213 -8.30 -30.46 37.75
CA GLY A 213 -9.46 -30.33 38.64
C GLY A 213 -10.81 -29.97 38.03
N PHE A 214 -11.64 -30.99 37.80
CA PHE A 214 -13.09 -30.90 37.78
C PHE A 214 -13.63 -30.19 39.03
N VAL A 215 -14.54 -29.24 38.85
CA VAL A 215 -15.61 -28.93 39.81
C VAL A 215 -16.91 -28.84 39.03
N ASN A 216 -17.89 -29.59 39.51
CA ASN A 216 -19.22 -29.78 38.93
C ASN A 216 -20.17 -28.63 39.29
N GLU A 217 -21.08 -28.42 38.34
CA GLU A 217 -22.53 -28.22 38.47
C GLU A 217 -23.14 -26.85 38.82
N ASP A 218 -24.15 -26.56 37.99
CA ASP A 218 -25.34 -25.74 38.15
C ASP A 218 -25.24 -24.22 37.94
N GLU A 219 -25.57 -23.78 36.73
CA GLU A 219 -26.60 -22.75 36.52
C GLU A 219 -27.10 -22.76 35.05
N GLU A 220 -28.41 -22.97 34.89
CA GLU A 220 -29.17 -22.92 33.64
C GLU A 220 -29.12 -21.51 33.02
N TYR A 221 -28.70 -21.40 31.76
CA TYR A 221 -29.09 -20.26 30.91
C TYR A 221 -29.33 -20.68 29.46
N ASP A 222 -30.64 -20.73 29.18
CA ASP A 222 -31.40 -20.54 27.95
C ASP A 222 -30.87 -21.04 26.60
N ASP A 223 -31.73 -21.85 26.00
CA ASP A 223 -31.49 -22.73 24.88
C ASP A 223 -31.76 -22.02 23.53
N GLN A 224 -30.92 -22.34 22.54
CA GLN A 224 -31.22 -22.29 21.10
C GLN A 224 -31.07 -20.96 20.33
N ILE A 225 -29.82 -20.67 19.95
CA ILE A 225 -29.50 -20.48 18.52
C ILE A 225 -28.42 -21.51 18.16
N PRO A 226 -28.67 -22.49 17.28
CA PRO A 226 -27.66 -23.47 16.93
C PRO A 226 -26.46 -22.78 16.26
N LEU A 227 -25.29 -22.91 16.89
CA LEU A 227 -23.98 -22.44 16.41
C LEU A 227 -23.49 -23.12 15.12
N THR A 228 -24.33 -23.88 14.42
CA THR A 228 -23.98 -24.70 13.24
C THR A 228 -24.20 -24.02 11.89
N THR A 229 -24.32 -22.69 11.83
CA THR A 229 -24.26 -21.97 10.55
C THR A 229 -23.17 -20.92 10.62
N ILE A 230 -21.90 -21.35 10.50
CA ILE A 230 -20.78 -20.44 10.20
C ILE A 230 -21.20 -19.64 8.97
N ARG A 231 -21.54 -18.36 9.14
CA ARG A 231 -21.76 -17.42 8.03
C ARG A 231 -20.45 -17.29 7.26
N ARG A 232 -20.17 -18.24 6.35
CA ARG A 232 -19.09 -18.10 5.38
C ARG A 232 -19.49 -16.96 4.45
N VAL A 233 -18.91 -15.77 4.67
CA VAL A 233 -19.12 -14.64 3.76
C VAL A 233 -18.41 -14.96 2.45
N PRO A 234 -19.14 -15.14 1.33
CA PRO A 234 -18.54 -15.59 0.06
C PRO A 234 -17.50 -14.58 -0.45
N LEU A 235 -16.38 -15.09 -0.97
CA LEU A 235 -15.33 -14.27 -1.60
C LEU A 235 -15.42 -14.22 -3.13
N ASP A 236 -16.26 -15.07 -3.74
CA ASP A 236 -16.34 -15.24 -5.20
C ASP A 236 -17.28 -14.24 -5.91
N LEU A 237 -17.74 -13.19 -5.23
CA LEU A 237 -18.81 -12.31 -5.74
C LEU A 237 -18.32 -10.94 -6.24
N TYR A 238 -17.01 -10.69 -6.25
CA TYR A 238 -16.46 -9.37 -6.55
C TYR A 238 -15.79 -9.38 -7.92
N PHE A 239 -16.48 -8.87 -8.94
CA PHE A 239 -15.95 -8.70 -10.29
C PHE A 239 -16.14 -7.26 -10.74
N ALA A 240 -15.17 -6.75 -11.50
CA ALA A 240 -15.33 -5.47 -12.16
C ALA A 240 -16.45 -5.57 -13.22
N ASP A 241 -17.27 -4.53 -13.28
CA ASP A 241 -18.28 -4.40 -14.32
C ASP A 241 -17.64 -4.26 -15.72
N ASN A 242 -18.31 -4.76 -16.76
CA ASN A 242 -17.80 -4.72 -18.13
C ASN A 242 -17.59 -3.29 -18.65
N TYR A 243 -18.46 -2.35 -18.28
CA TYR A 243 -18.28 -0.94 -18.66
C TYR A 243 -17.03 -0.36 -18.01
N LEU A 244 -16.77 -0.65 -16.73
CA LEU A 244 -15.56 -0.19 -16.06
C LEU A 244 -14.30 -0.80 -16.69
N ARG A 245 -14.35 -2.07 -17.11
CA ARG A 245 -13.24 -2.71 -17.83
C ARG A 245 -12.99 -2.05 -19.18
N GLN A 246 -14.04 -1.77 -19.95
CA GLN A 246 -13.92 -1.03 -21.22
C GLN A 246 -13.31 0.36 -21.01
N LEU A 247 -13.80 1.11 -20.01
CA LEU A 247 -13.26 2.43 -19.68
C LEU A 247 -11.80 2.36 -19.22
N HIS A 248 -11.43 1.40 -18.38
CA HIS A 248 -10.05 1.24 -17.91
C HIS A 248 -9.10 0.94 -19.08
N LEU A 249 -9.46 0.03 -19.98
CA LEU A 249 -8.71 -0.27 -21.20
C LEU A 249 -8.61 0.93 -22.15
N ALA A 250 -9.65 1.76 -22.19
CA ALA A 250 -9.68 3.03 -22.92
C ALA A 250 -9.07 4.20 -22.13
N GLN A 251 -8.36 3.96 -21.02
CA GLN A 251 -7.74 4.97 -20.16
C GLN A 251 -8.69 6.10 -19.69
N MET A 252 -9.94 5.75 -19.39
CA MET A 252 -11.03 6.66 -19.02
C MET A 252 -11.34 7.71 -20.10
N GLN A 253 -11.22 7.31 -21.37
CA GLN A 253 -11.63 8.12 -22.52
C GLN A 253 -12.92 7.57 -23.12
N VAL A 254 -13.82 8.48 -23.48
CA VAL A 254 -15.06 8.20 -24.22
C VAL A 254 -15.16 9.15 -25.39
N ASP A 255 -15.69 8.67 -26.52
CA ASP A 255 -15.90 9.47 -27.72
C ASP A 255 -17.36 9.55 -28.18
N ASP A 256 -17.68 10.35 -29.22
CA ASP A 256 -19.08 10.52 -29.65
C ASP A 256 -19.57 9.28 -30.42
N LYS A 257 -18.66 8.34 -30.71
CA LYS A 257 -18.95 7.00 -31.27
C LYS A 257 -19.10 5.93 -30.19
N SER A 258 -18.78 6.25 -28.94
CA SER A 258 -18.86 5.31 -27.83
C SER A 258 -20.32 5.00 -27.50
N ASP A 259 -20.57 3.81 -26.94
CA ASP A 259 -21.91 3.40 -26.52
C ASP A 259 -22.52 4.47 -25.58
N PRO A 260 -23.74 4.98 -25.85
CA PRO A 260 -24.38 5.97 -24.99
C PRO A 260 -24.47 5.56 -23.50
N ASN A 261 -24.66 4.26 -23.22
CA ASN A 261 -24.67 3.74 -21.86
C ASN A 261 -23.28 3.76 -21.21
N LEU A 262 -22.22 3.51 -22.00
CA LEU A 262 -20.83 3.64 -21.55
C LEU A 262 -20.50 5.11 -21.21
N VAL A 263 -20.99 6.05 -22.01
CA VAL A 263 -20.84 7.50 -21.77
C VAL A 263 -21.58 7.93 -20.49
N GLU A 264 -22.82 7.45 -20.28
CA GLU A 264 -23.58 7.73 -19.06
C GLU A 264 -22.89 7.13 -17.83
N TYR A 265 -22.42 5.89 -17.92
CA TYR A 265 -21.65 5.25 -16.87
C TYR A 265 -20.36 6.02 -16.55
N TYR A 266 -19.62 6.47 -17.57
CA TYR A 266 -18.45 7.33 -17.41
C TYR A 266 -18.76 8.62 -16.65
N LYS A 267 -19.87 9.31 -16.99
CA LYS A 267 -20.30 10.52 -16.28
C LYS A 267 -20.57 10.24 -14.81
N MET A 268 -21.30 9.16 -14.52
CA MET A 268 -21.61 8.74 -13.15
C MET A 268 -20.33 8.47 -12.34
N ILE A 269 -19.41 7.64 -12.84
CA ILE A 269 -18.19 7.32 -12.09
C ILE A 269 -17.25 8.53 -11.99
N SER A 270 -17.21 9.39 -13.01
CA SER A 270 -16.37 10.59 -13.02
C SER A 270 -16.76 11.55 -11.91
N ASP A 271 -18.06 11.69 -11.61
CA ASP A 271 -18.54 12.55 -10.53
C ASP A 271 -18.03 12.06 -9.15
N TYR A 272 -18.13 10.75 -8.89
CA TYR A 272 -17.59 10.14 -7.67
C TYR A 272 -16.07 10.30 -7.55
N LEU A 273 -15.34 10.07 -8.64
CA LEU A 273 -13.88 10.17 -8.69
C LEU A 273 -13.37 11.62 -8.55
N ARG A 274 -14.08 12.60 -9.12
CA ARG A 274 -13.76 14.03 -8.99
C ARG A 274 -14.07 14.55 -7.59
N THR A 275 -15.22 14.14 -7.02
CA THR A 275 -15.61 14.52 -5.65
C THR A 275 -14.63 13.98 -4.62
N GLY A 276 -14.17 12.73 -4.79
CA GLY A 276 -13.27 12.09 -3.84
C GLY A 276 -13.90 11.85 -2.46
N ILE A 277 -13.07 11.60 -1.46
CA ILE A 277 -13.54 11.33 -0.09
C ILE A 277 -13.58 12.64 0.69
N VAL A 278 -14.80 13.10 0.97
CA VAL A 278 -15.06 14.34 1.73
C VAL A 278 -16.05 14.08 2.87
N ALA A 279 -15.96 14.89 3.93
CA ALA A 279 -16.82 14.72 5.10
C ALA A 279 -18.30 14.97 4.76
N GLU A 280 -18.56 15.87 3.84
CA GLU A 280 -19.90 16.31 3.44
C GLU A 280 -20.67 15.25 2.63
N LYS A 281 -19.98 14.21 2.11
CA LYS A 281 -20.55 13.13 1.29
C LYS A 281 -19.97 11.77 1.70
N PRO A 282 -20.22 11.29 2.94
CA PRO A 282 -19.63 10.05 3.44
C PRO A 282 -20.06 8.82 2.63
N GLU A 283 -21.22 8.86 1.97
CA GLU A 283 -21.72 7.84 1.06
C GLU A 283 -20.82 7.64 -0.18
N ASN A 284 -20.04 8.65 -0.58
CA ASN A 284 -19.11 8.52 -1.72
C ASN A 284 -17.92 7.62 -1.40
N TYR A 285 -17.58 7.45 -0.12
CA TYR A 285 -16.43 6.66 0.32
C TYR A 285 -16.38 5.28 -0.35
N ASN A 286 -17.51 4.56 -0.29
CA ASN A 286 -17.58 3.19 -0.76
C ASN A 286 -17.45 3.11 -2.28
N ARG A 287 -18.14 4.01 -3.00
CA ARG A 287 -18.12 4.06 -4.47
C ARG A 287 -16.72 4.39 -4.98
N TYR A 288 -16.11 5.43 -4.43
CA TYR A 288 -14.76 5.85 -4.76
C TYR A 288 -13.75 4.70 -4.58
N MET A 289 -13.71 4.08 -3.40
CA MET A 289 -12.76 3.00 -3.12
C MET A 289 -13.00 1.75 -3.99
N ARG A 290 -14.26 1.38 -4.24
CA ARG A 290 -14.58 0.20 -5.07
C ARG A 290 -14.19 0.38 -6.52
N ILE A 291 -14.44 1.56 -7.11
CA ILE A 291 -14.07 1.85 -8.50
C ILE A 291 -12.56 1.73 -8.66
N LEU A 292 -11.78 2.32 -7.75
CA LEU A 292 -10.33 2.31 -7.80
C LEU A 292 -9.73 0.93 -7.53
N LEU A 293 -10.29 0.18 -6.58
CA LEU A 293 -9.88 -1.21 -6.32
C LEU A 293 -10.18 -2.12 -7.52
N HIS A 294 -11.30 -1.93 -8.22
CA HIS A 294 -11.56 -2.64 -9.48
C HIS A 294 -10.60 -2.22 -10.60
N CYS A 295 -10.21 -0.94 -10.68
CA CYS A 295 -9.19 -0.50 -11.63
C CYS A 295 -7.83 -1.15 -11.34
N GLU A 296 -7.49 -1.38 -10.07
CA GLU A 296 -6.28 -2.11 -9.65
C GLU A 296 -6.36 -3.59 -10.02
N ASP A 297 -7.51 -4.22 -9.81
CA ASP A 297 -7.79 -5.61 -10.21
C ASP A 297 -7.66 -5.82 -11.73
N ILE A 298 -8.27 -4.93 -12.53
CA ILE A 298 -8.17 -4.97 -14.00
C ILE A 298 -6.71 -4.81 -14.44
N GLN A 299 -5.95 -3.89 -13.82
CA GLN A 299 -4.54 -3.71 -14.19
C GLN A 299 -3.70 -4.92 -13.80
N GLN A 300 -3.88 -5.50 -12.61
CA GLN A 300 -3.17 -6.72 -12.21
C GLN A 300 -3.45 -7.86 -13.19
N GLU A 301 -4.71 -8.01 -13.60
CA GLU A 301 -5.06 -8.96 -14.63
C GLU A 301 -4.35 -8.62 -15.94
N ALA A 302 -4.36 -7.39 -16.45
CA ALA A 302 -3.64 -7.05 -17.67
C ALA A 302 -2.12 -7.34 -17.58
N ASP A 303 -1.51 -7.00 -16.45
CA ASP A 303 -0.06 -7.10 -16.26
C ASP A 303 0.44 -8.54 -16.21
N ILE A 304 -0.30 -9.47 -15.59
CA ILE A 304 0.15 -10.87 -15.52
C ILE A 304 0.09 -11.54 -16.90
N ARG A 305 -0.77 -11.04 -17.80
CA ARG A 305 -1.01 -11.61 -19.13
C ARG A 305 0.14 -11.29 -20.07
N LEU A 306 0.98 -10.30 -19.73
CA LEU A 306 2.24 -10.03 -20.41
C LEU A 306 3.21 -11.21 -20.36
N TYR A 307 3.03 -12.12 -19.40
CA TYR A 307 3.85 -13.31 -19.25
C TYR A 307 3.22 -14.55 -19.90
N ASP A 308 2.01 -14.44 -20.50
CA ASP A 308 1.39 -15.55 -21.23
C ASP A 308 2.34 -16.10 -22.29
N LYS A 309 2.47 -17.42 -22.37
CA LYS A 309 3.29 -18.09 -23.38
C LYS A 309 2.40 -18.64 -24.48
N HIS A 310 2.64 -18.25 -25.72
CA HIS A 310 1.85 -18.74 -26.85
C HIS A 310 2.26 -20.13 -27.30
N ASP A 311 3.54 -20.45 -27.13
CA ASP A 311 4.18 -21.69 -27.49
C ASP A 311 5.20 -22.03 -26.40
N ALA A 312 4.87 -23.02 -25.58
CA ALA A 312 5.70 -23.50 -24.50
C ALA A 312 5.78 -25.03 -24.53
N GLN A 313 6.89 -25.57 -24.06
CA GLN A 313 7.04 -26.98 -23.74
C GLN A 313 6.85 -27.19 -22.24
N LEU A 314 6.29 -28.35 -21.87
CA LEU A 314 6.18 -28.80 -20.49
C LEU A 314 7.00 -30.06 -20.32
N LYS A 315 7.80 -30.13 -19.26
CA LYS A 315 8.55 -31.35 -18.92
C LYS A 315 7.72 -32.17 -17.94
N TYR A 316 7.34 -33.39 -18.33
CA TYR A 316 6.61 -34.30 -17.45
C TYR A 316 7.58 -35.12 -16.60
N SER A 317 7.34 -35.16 -15.29
CA SER A 317 8.10 -35.98 -14.34
C SER A 317 7.24 -37.16 -13.90
N ILE A 318 7.66 -38.36 -14.28
CA ILE A 318 6.97 -39.63 -13.98
C ILE A 318 6.95 -39.89 -12.47
N ASP A 319 8.06 -39.63 -11.77
CA ASP A 319 8.19 -39.90 -10.33
C ASP A 319 7.21 -39.10 -9.47
N THR A 320 6.88 -37.88 -9.92
CA THR A 320 6.02 -36.95 -9.19
C THR A 320 4.64 -36.77 -9.81
N GLU A 321 4.42 -37.31 -11.02
CA GLU A 321 3.25 -37.08 -11.87
C GLU A 321 2.93 -35.58 -12.06
N ARG A 322 3.96 -34.75 -12.28
CA ARG A 322 3.86 -33.29 -12.37
C ARG A 322 4.51 -32.74 -13.63
N PHE A 323 4.08 -31.55 -14.02
CA PHE A 323 4.65 -30.82 -15.15
C PHE A 323 5.52 -29.67 -14.66
N GLU A 324 6.66 -29.49 -15.31
CA GLU A 324 7.56 -28.37 -15.08
C GLU A 324 7.52 -27.41 -16.28
N LEU A 325 7.30 -26.12 -15.99
CA LEU A 325 7.30 -25.04 -16.96
C LEU A 325 8.42 -24.05 -16.62
N GLU A 326 9.27 -23.74 -17.58
CA GLU A 326 10.25 -22.67 -17.46
C GLU A 326 9.56 -21.29 -17.59
N VAL A 327 9.88 -20.37 -16.68
CA VAL A 327 9.29 -19.03 -16.62
C VAL A 327 10.42 -18.01 -16.48
N GLU A 328 10.62 -17.21 -17.52
CA GLU A 328 11.60 -16.11 -17.52
C GLU A 328 11.22 -15.04 -16.49
N GLY A 329 12.21 -14.49 -15.79
CA GLY A 329 12.01 -13.46 -14.75
C GLY A 329 11.58 -13.98 -13.37
N LEU A 330 11.40 -15.30 -13.20
CA LEU A 330 10.88 -15.88 -11.96
C LEU A 330 11.82 -15.69 -10.77
N GLN A 331 13.14 -15.64 -11.00
CA GLN A 331 14.14 -15.38 -9.95
C GLN A 331 13.97 -13.99 -9.33
N GLU A 332 13.52 -13.03 -10.13
CA GLU A 332 13.23 -11.65 -9.76
C GLU A 332 11.80 -11.47 -9.25
N GLY A 333 11.02 -12.56 -9.16
CA GLY A 333 9.62 -12.55 -8.75
C GLY A 333 8.67 -12.00 -9.82
N ARG A 334 8.99 -12.16 -11.11
CA ARG A 334 8.20 -11.65 -12.24
C ARG A 334 7.99 -12.75 -13.30
N PRO A 335 6.76 -13.27 -13.50
CA PRO A 335 5.53 -12.90 -12.83
C PRO A 335 5.58 -13.24 -11.34
N SER A 336 4.84 -12.47 -10.53
CA SER A 336 4.70 -12.73 -9.11
C SER A 336 3.75 -13.91 -8.90
N LEU A 337 4.29 -15.12 -8.94
CA LEU A 337 3.57 -16.37 -8.69
C LEU A 337 3.78 -16.82 -7.25
N LEU A 338 2.79 -17.51 -6.70
CA LEU A 338 2.86 -18.21 -5.42
C LEU A 338 2.41 -19.66 -5.58
N PRO A 339 2.84 -20.57 -4.67
CA PRO A 339 2.17 -21.85 -4.54
C PRO A 339 0.66 -21.67 -4.37
N LEU A 340 -0.09 -22.57 -5.01
CA LEU A 340 -1.55 -22.57 -5.12
C LEU A 340 -2.16 -21.53 -6.07
N ASP A 341 -1.34 -20.80 -6.82
CA ASP A 341 -1.85 -19.98 -7.92
C ASP A 341 -2.27 -20.85 -9.11
N TYR A 342 -3.28 -20.39 -9.84
CA TYR A 342 -3.77 -21.09 -11.02
C TYR A 342 -3.09 -20.59 -12.29
N ILE A 343 -2.82 -21.52 -13.20
CA ILE A 343 -2.47 -21.25 -14.58
C ILE A 343 -3.42 -22.03 -15.48
N TYR A 344 -3.60 -21.59 -16.72
CA TYR A 344 -4.45 -22.29 -17.68
C TYR A 344 -3.61 -22.75 -18.86
N ILE A 345 -3.74 -24.02 -19.20
CA ILE A 345 -2.93 -24.69 -20.22
C ILE A 345 -3.84 -25.20 -21.32
N ARG A 346 -3.45 -25.01 -22.58
CA ARG A 346 -4.14 -25.58 -23.74
C ARG A 346 -3.14 -26.28 -24.66
N PHE A 347 -3.55 -27.38 -25.26
CA PHE A 347 -2.78 -28.06 -26.30
C PHE A 347 -2.87 -27.26 -27.61
N LEU A 348 -1.73 -26.94 -28.23
CA LEU A 348 -1.70 -26.30 -29.55
C LEU A 348 -1.77 -27.34 -30.68
N ASN A 349 -1.31 -28.55 -30.41
CA ASN A 349 -1.30 -29.67 -31.35
C ASN A 349 -2.67 -30.40 -31.42
N ASN A 350 -3.73 -29.88 -30.78
CA ASN A 350 -5.04 -30.52 -30.79
C ASN A 350 -5.73 -30.30 -32.15
N PRO A 351 -6.13 -31.37 -32.87
CA PRO A 351 -6.75 -31.27 -34.19
C PRO A 351 -8.16 -30.64 -34.18
N ASP A 352 -8.79 -30.48 -33.01
CA ASP A 352 -10.15 -29.95 -32.88
C ASP A 352 -10.17 -28.41 -32.79
N VAL A 353 -9.78 -27.75 -33.90
CA VAL A 353 -9.54 -26.29 -34.04
C VAL A 353 -10.71 -25.40 -33.55
N ASN A 354 -11.94 -25.93 -33.52
CA ASN A 354 -13.14 -25.19 -33.15
C ASN A 354 -13.44 -25.14 -31.64
N LYS A 355 -12.70 -25.88 -30.79
CA LYS A 355 -12.86 -25.85 -29.33
C LYS A 355 -11.53 -25.54 -28.66
N THR A 356 -11.31 -24.25 -28.34
CA THR A 356 -10.26 -23.81 -27.42
C THR A 356 -10.57 -24.26 -25.98
N ILE A 357 -10.25 -25.52 -25.66
CA ILE A 357 -10.34 -26.05 -24.30
C ILE A 357 -9.09 -25.63 -23.52
N GLU A 358 -9.30 -25.03 -22.36
CA GLU A 358 -8.24 -24.77 -21.37
C GLU A 358 -8.41 -25.69 -20.16
N TYR A 359 -7.29 -26.16 -19.65
CA TYR A 359 -7.20 -26.98 -18.46
C TYR A 359 -6.56 -26.15 -17.35
N GLU A 360 -7.21 -26.09 -16.20
CA GLU A 360 -6.67 -25.43 -15.02
C GLU A 360 -5.53 -26.28 -14.43
N GLY A 361 -4.38 -25.65 -14.23
CA GLY A 361 -3.23 -26.19 -13.52
C GLY A 361 -3.00 -25.40 -12.24
N LEU A 362 -2.54 -26.08 -11.19
CA LEU A 362 -2.24 -25.48 -9.91
C LEU A 362 -0.73 -25.50 -9.68
N ILE A 363 -0.14 -24.34 -9.42
CA ILE A 363 1.27 -24.24 -9.08
C ILE A 363 1.48 -24.94 -7.73
N TYR A 364 2.20 -26.05 -7.75
CA TYR A 364 2.56 -26.80 -6.55
C TYR A 364 3.77 -26.17 -5.87
N ARG A 365 4.82 -25.88 -6.65
CA ARG A 365 6.09 -25.36 -6.15
C ARG A 365 6.74 -24.43 -7.15
N ILE A 366 7.43 -23.42 -6.62
CA ILE A 366 8.25 -22.48 -7.39
C ILE A 366 9.72 -22.87 -7.19
N LYS A 367 10.42 -23.09 -8.30
CA LYS A 367 11.88 -23.27 -8.36
C LYS A 367 12.53 -21.95 -8.77
N SER A 368 13.85 -21.93 -8.98
CA SER A 368 14.56 -20.71 -9.36
C SER A 368 14.10 -20.18 -10.73
N ARG A 369 14.03 -21.01 -11.77
CA ARG A 369 13.67 -20.60 -13.15
C ARG A 369 12.40 -21.29 -13.69
N SER A 370 11.74 -22.11 -12.88
CA SER A 370 10.60 -22.92 -13.32
C SER A 370 9.56 -23.10 -12.23
N VAL A 371 8.36 -23.53 -12.63
CA VAL A 371 7.26 -23.88 -11.74
C VAL A 371 6.84 -25.32 -11.95
N GLU A 372 6.58 -26.04 -10.85
CA GLU A 372 5.94 -27.36 -10.87
C GLU A 372 4.43 -27.20 -10.76
N ILE A 373 3.72 -27.91 -11.63
CA ILE A 373 2.28 -27.75 -11.85
C ILE A 373 1.60 -29.10 -11.66
N ASN A 374 0.60 -29.13 -10.79
CA ASN A 374 -0.38 -30.21 -10.72
C ASN A 374 -1.49 -29.93 -11.75
N MET A 375 -1.82 -30.92 -12.58
CA MET A 375 -2.83 -30.78 -13.62
C MET A 375 -4.12 -31.51 -13.29
N THR A 376 -5.21 -31.13 -13.96
CA THR A 376 -6.47 -31.88 -13.90
C THR A 376 -6.29 -33.30 -14.43
N PRO A 377 -7.02 -34.30 -13.89
CA PRO A 377 -7.02 -35.66 -14.45
C PRO A 377 -7.33 -35.69 -15.95
N GLN A 378 -8.25 -34.84 -16.41
CA GLN A 378 -8.62 -34.75 -17.83
C GLN A 378 -7.48 -34.22 -18.72
N PHE A 379 -6.58 -33.40 -18.16
CA PHE A 379 -5.38 -32.99 -18.87
C PHE A 379 -4.38 -34.15 -18.97
N LEU A 380 -4.19 -34.91 -17.89
CA LEU A 380 -3.35 -36.10 -17.88
C LEU A 380 -3.84 -37.14 -18.89
N ASP A 381 -5.14 -37.43 -18.91
CA ASP A 381 -5.74 -38.35 -19.88
C ASP A 381 -5.47 -37.91 -21.33
N ALA A 382 -5.65 -36.61 -21.61
CA ALA A 382 -5.39 -36.04 -22.93
C ALA A 382 -3.89 -36.08 -23.29
N TYR A 383 -3.02 -35.79 -22.32
CA TYR A 383 -1.56 -35.85 -22.50
C TYR A 383 -1.12 -37.28 -22.82
N HIS A 384 -1.49 -38.25 -21.99
CA HIS A 384 -1.17 -39.67 -22.19
C HIS A 384 -1.71 -40.20 -23.52
N SER A 385 -2.93 -39.80 -23.93
CA SER A 385 -3.48 -40.21 -25.23
C SER A 385 -2.69 -39.65 -26.42
N LEU A 386 -2.07 -38.48 -26.30
CA LEU A 386 -1.27 -37.86 -27.36
C LEU A 386 0.18 -38.37 -27.38
N THR A 387 0.68 -38.84 -26.24
CA THR A 387 2.06 -39.32 -26.07
C THR A 387 2.15 -40.83 -25.88
N ALA A 388 1.08 -41.58 -26.13
CA ALA A 388 1.08 -43.04 -25.99
C ALA A 388 2.06 -43.67 -26.98
N ASP A 389 2.81 -44.66 -26.51
CA ASP A 389 3.63 -45.50 -27.37
C ASP A 389 2.75 -46.36 -28.29
N GLU A 390 3.22 -46.61 -29.51
CA GLU A 390 2.48 -47.41 -30.49
C GLU A 390 2.48 -48.90 -30.11
N ASP A 391 3.54 -49.36 -29.43
CA ASP A 391 3.72 -50.75 -29.04
C ASP A 391 3.11 -51.07 -27.66
N ASP A 392 3.08 -50.11 -26.73
CA ASP A 392 2.38 -50.23 -25.43
C ASP A 392 1.72 -48.90 -25.03
N PRO A 393 0.38 -48.80 -25.14
CA PRO A 393 -0.38 -47.59 -24.82
C PRO A 393 -0.26 -47.10 -23.37
N ASN A 394 0.24 -47.92 -22.45
CA ASN A 394 0.47 -47.53 -21.06
C ASN A 394 1.84 -46.86 -20.85
N THR A 395 2.68 -46.83 -21.88
CA THR A 395 4.03 -46.25 -21.83
C THR A 395 4.06 -44.91 -22.57
N LEU A 396 4.88 -44.00 -22.06
CA LEU A 396 5.01 -42.65 -22.59
C LEU A 396 6.12 -42.60 -23.63
N ASN A 397 5.77 -42.23 -24.87
CA ASN A 397 6.72 -41.96 -25.93
C ASN A 397 7.32 -40.55 -25.71
N LEU A 398 8.60 -40.53 -25.32
CA LEU A 398 9.31 -39.29 -24.96
C LEU A 398 9.51 -38.36 -26.17
N GLU A 399 9.70 -38.89 -27.37
CA GLU A 399 9.85 -38.07 -28.59
C GLU A 399 8.54 -37.34 -28.90
N LYS A 400 7.39 -38.05 -28.88
CA LYS A 400 6.07 -37.43 -29.04
C LYS A 400 5.79 -36.40 -27.94
N ALA A 401 6.21 -36.68 -26.71
CA ALA A 401 6.07 -35.74 -25.59
C ALA A 401 6.87 -34.45 -25.78
N GLU A 402 8.08 -34.52 -26.33
CA GLU A 402 8.92 -33.35 -26.64
C GLU A 402 8.38 -32.51 -27.80
N GLU A 403 7.60 -33.10 -28.70
CA GLU A 403 6.95 -32.39 -29.81
C GLU A 403 5.69 -31.61 -29.40
N LEU A 404 5.06 -31.96 -28.27
CA LEU A 404 3.88 -31.25 -27.80
C LEU A 404 4.17 -29.80 -27.42
N ARG A 405 3.29 -28.91 -27.86
CA ARG A 405 3.33 -27.47 -27.59
C ARG A 405 2.05 -27.02 -26.90
N PHE A 406 2.23 -26.06 -26.00
CA PHE A 406 1.18 -25.58 -25.12
C PHE A 406 1.08 -24.07 -25.14
N GLY A 407 -0.17 -23.57 -25.15
CA GLY A 407 -0.44 -22.19 -24.77
C GLY A 407 -0.60 -22.11 -23.25
N ILE A 408 0.19 -21.25 -22.60
CA ILE A 408 0.15 -21.01 -21.17
C ILE A 408 -0.44 -19.64 -20.89
N ARG A 409 -1.40 -19.63 -19.99
CA ARG A 409 -2.17 -18.47 -19.64
C ARG A 409 -2.08 -18.25 -18.13
N PHE A 410 -1.38 -17.20 -17.71
CA PHE A 410 -1.20 -16.89 -16.30
C PHE A 410 -2.45 -16.19 -15.74
N SER A 411 -2.69 -16.38 -14.44
CA SER A 411 -3.82 -15.77 -13.75
C SER A 411 -3.42 -15.20 -12.40
N VAL A 412 -4.07 -14.09 -12.03
CA VAL A 412 -3.79 -13.41 -10.76
C VAL A 412 -4.54 -14.10 -9.63
N ASN A 413 -3.86 -14.30 -8.50
CA ASN A 413 -4.51 -14.65 -7.26
C ASN A 413 -5.28 -13.45 -6.68
N ARG A 414 -6.58 -13.42 -6.95
CA ARG A 414 -7.46 -12.32 -6.53
C ARG A 414 -7.86 -12.40 -5.05
N LYS A 415 -7.31 -13.30 -4.24
CA LYS A 415 -7.70 -13.48 -2.83
C LYS A 415 -7.60 -12.16 -2.05
N ASN A 416 -6.47 -11.47 -2.08
CA ASN A 416 -6.29 -10.23 -1.33
C ASN A 416 -7.24 -9.11 -1.80
N LEU A 417 -7.42 -8.97 -3.12
CA LEU A 417 -8.38 -8.02 -3.71
C LEU A 417 -9.82 -8.33 -3.28
N ARG A 418 -10.21 -9.60 -3.25
CA ARG A 418 -11.54 -10.04 -2.78
C ARG A 418 -11.75 -9.77 -1.29
N LEU A 419 -10.72 -9.97 -0.47
CA LEU A 419 -10.77 -9.62 0.95
C LEU A 419 -11.01 -8.11 1.14
N MET A 420 -10.34 -7.26 0.37
CA MET A 420 -10.55 -5.81 0.36
C MET A 420 -11.96 -5.43 -0.13
N HIS A 421 -12.45 -6.03 -1.22
CA HIS A 421 -13.82 -5.78 -1.69
C HIS A 421 -14.86 -6.20 -0.65
N ARG A 422 -14.64 -7.32 0.06
CA ARG A 422 -15.51 -7.74 1.15
C ARG A 422 -15.47 -6.75 2.30
N ALA A 423 -14.29 -6.26 2.70
CA ALA A 423 -14.16 -5.23 3.73
C ALA A 423 -14.95 -3.96 3.35
N LEU A 424 -14.84 -3.49 2.12
CA LEU A 424 -15.65 -2.37 1.62
C LEU A 424 -17.15 -2.70 1.63
N SER A 425 -17.57 -3.91 1.29
CA SER A 425 -18.98 -4.31 1.36
C SER A 425 -19.51 -4.27 2.81
N GLN A 426 -18.69 -4.70 3.76
CA GLN A 426 -19.01 -4.63 5.19
C GLN A 426 -19.06 -3.18 5.69
N VAL A 427 -18.15 -2.31 5.22
CA VAL A 427 -18.21 -0.87 5.49
C VAL A 427 -19.53 -0.28 5.00
N GLU A 428 -19.96 -0.59 3.77
CA GLU A 428 -21.24 -0.10 3.23
C GLU A 428 -22.44 -0.52 4.10
N GLN A 429 -22.45 -1.76 4.58
CA GLN A 429 -23.49 -2.28 5.47
C GLN A 429 -23.47 -1.55 6.83
N ARG A 430 -22.28 -1.32 7.38
CA ARG A 430 -22.12 -0.66 8.69
C ARG A 430 -22.41 0.83 8.64
N LEU A 431 -22.13 1.52 7.53
CA LEU A 431 -22.53 2.91 7.33
C LEU A 431 -24.05 3.10 7.38
N LYS A 432 -24.81 2.09 6.93
CA LYS A 432 -26.29 2.08 7.02
C LYS A 432 -26.80 1.67 8.41
N ASN A 433 -25.93 1.14 9.27
CA ASN A 433 -26.29 0.68 10.61
C ASN A 433 -26.03 1.77 11.66
N ILE A 434 -27.09 2.47 12.06
CA ILE A 434 -27.05 3.52 13.10
C ILE A 434 -26.44 2.98 14.42
N ASN A 435 -26.62 1.69 14.71
CA ASN A 435 -26.14 1.08 15.93
C ASN A 435 -24.68 0.61 15.91
N ASP A 436 -23.97 0.69 14.79
CA ASP A 436 -22.55 0.32 14.70
C ASP A 436 -21.91 1.03 13.51
N SER A 437 -22.17 2.34 13.38
CA SER A 437 -21.68 3.11 12.24
C SER A 437 -20.17 3.25 12.32
N ILE A 438 -19.50 2.68 11.31
CA ILE A 438 -18.05 2.76 11.11
C ILE A 438 -17.58 4.15 10.64
N GLU A 439 -18.52 5.08 10.40
CA GLU A 439 -18.22 6.44 9.90
C GLU A 439 -17.15 7.16 10.74
N SER A 440 -17.23 7.04 12.07
CA SER A 440 -16.24 7.64 12.99
C SER A 440 -14.79 7.16 12.78
N ILE A 441 -14.61 5.99 12.17
CA ILE A 441 -13.30 5.44 11.81
C ILE A 441 -12.84 5.93 10.45
N ILE A 442 -13.72 5.90 9.45
CA ILE A 442 -13.35 6.21 8.07
C ILE A 442 -13.39 7.70 7.76
N ILE A 443 -14.37 8.44 8.27
CA ILE A 443 -14.58 9.87 8.00
C ILE A 443 -14.91 10.53 9.35
N PRO A 444 -13.91 10.72 10.21
CA PRO A 444 -14.13 11.28 11.53
C PRO A 444 -14.61 12.72 11.42
N GLN A 445 -15.87 12.97 11.75
CA GLN A 445 -16.41 14.30 11.99
C GLN A 445 -16.29 14.60 13.48
N LYS A 446 -15.91 15.85 13.83
CA LYS A 446 -15.53 16.28 15.19
C LYS A 446 -16.40 15.63 16.28
N THR A 447 -15.82 14.66 16.97
CA THR A 447 -16.35 14.03 18.18
C THR A 447 -15.24 14.06 19.23
N TRP A 448 -15.61 14.39 20.47
CA TRP A 448 -14.70 14.71 21.56
C TRP A 448 -15.33 14.25 22.89
N PRO A 449 -14.53 13.72 23.82
CA PRO A 449 -14.07 12.33 23.89
C PRO A 449 -15.16 11.36 24.40
N ALA A 450 -14.90 10.05 24.24
CA ALA A 450 -15.63 8.96 24.89
C ALA A 450 -15.33 8.83 26.40
N ASP A 451 -16.11 7.99 27.13
CA ASP A 451 -15.74 7.56 28.48
C ASP A 451 -14.40 6.80 28.45
N LEU A 452 -13.59 6.98 29.50
CA LEU A 452 -12.27 6.35 29.62
C LEU A 452 -12.38 4.81 29.63
N ALA A 453 -11.43 4.14 28.99
CA ALA A 453 -11.25 2.69 29.10
C ALA A 453 -11.03 2.26 30.56
N ILE A 454 -10.27 3.09 31.27
CA ILE A 454 -9.97 2.95 32.70
C ILE A 454 -10.62 4.15 33.40
N LYS A 455 -11.70 3.89 34.14
CA LYS A 455 -12.44 4.94 34.84
C LYS A 455 -11.72 5.46 36.08
N ASP A 456 -10.86 4.64 36.68
CA ASP A 456 -10.09 4.99 37.87
C ASP A 456 -8.80 5.73 37.49
N PRO A 457 -8.68 7.04 37.77
CA PRO A 457 -7.47 7.80 37.47
C PRO A 457 -6.27 7.41 38.34
N SER A 458 -6.44 6.60 39.40
CA SER A 458 -5.36 6.13 40.28
C SER A 458 -4.59 4.93 39.74
N VAL A 459 -5.03 4.32 38.63
CA VAL A 459 -4.29 3.24 37.97
C VAL A 459 -3.02 3.80 37.33
N ASP A 460 -1.89 3.57 37.99
CA ASP A 460 -0.57 3.94 37.50
C ASP A 460 -0.09 2.98 36.41
N ILE A 461 0.40 3.55 35.30
CA ILE A 461 1.00 2.78 34.21
C ILE A 461 2.47 2.56 34.53
N GLU A 462 2.76 1.38 35.08
CA GLU A 462 4.11 0.90 35.34
C GLU A 462 4.72 0.32 34.06
N LEU A 463 5.58 1.09 33.40
CA LEU A 463 6.23 0.69 32.16
C LEU A 463 7.12 -0.54 32.33
N ILE A 464 7.06 -1.45 31.37
CA ILE A 464 7.95 -2.61 31.30
C ILE A 464 9.29 -2.17 30.68
N ASN A 465 9.22 -1.36 29.62
CA ASN A 465 10.40 -0.71 29.07
C ASN A 465 10.65 0.66 29.69
N ASN A 466 11.54 0.72 30.69
CA ASN A 466 11.92 1.95 31.38
C ASN A 466 12.51 3.04 30.47
N ASN A 467 13.03 2.70 29.29
CA ASN A 467 13.53 3.71 28.35
C ASN A 467 12.40 4.63 27.84
N ILE A 468 11.16 4.12 27.80
CA ILE A 468 9.97 4.90 27.40
C ILE A 468 9.67 6.00 28.43
N ALA A 469 9.96 5.79 29.72
CA ALA A 469 9.69 6.78 30.77
C ALA A 469 10.40 8.12 30.50
N SER A 470 11.62 8.05 29.95
CA SER A 470 12.43 9.22 29.58
C SER A 470 12.02 9.88 28.26
N ASN A 471 11.08 9.28 27.53
CA ASN A 471 10.58 9.73 26.24
C ASN A 471 9.10 10.13 26.37
N CYS A 472 8.86 11.42 26.61
CA CYS A 472 7.52 11.93 26.89
C CYS A 472 6.54 11.67 25.73
N GLU A 473 6.99 11.69 24.47
CA GLU A 473 6.15 11.38 23.32
C GLU A 473 5.71 9.90 23.35
N GLN A 474 6.65 8.97 23.52
CA GLN A 474 6.33 7.55 23.62
C GLN A 474 5.44 7.25 24.83
N PHE A 475 5.74 7.83 25.98
CA PHE A 475 4.93 7.64 27.19
C PHE A 475 3.51 8.19 27.04
N THR A 476 3.35 9.38 26.47
CA THR A 476 2.03 9.97 26.19
C THR A 476 1.22 9.07 25.25
N ALA A 477 1.85 8.51 24.21
CA ALA A 477 1.18 7.57 23.31
C ALA A 477 0.69 6.32 24.06
N VAL A 478 1.53 5.70 24.89
CA VAL A 478 1.15 4.54 25.72
C VAL A 478 -0.02 4.90 26.63
N GLN A 479 0.05 6.02 27.35
CA GLN A 479 -1.02 6.47 28.25
C GLN A 479 -2.35 6.67 27.52
N ASN A 480 -2.34 7.30 26.35
CA ASN A 480 -3.56 7.62 25.61
C ASN A 480 -4.20 6.38 24.98
N ILE A 481 -3.39 5.43 24.52
CA ILE A 481 -3.87 4.13 24.02
C ILE A 481 -4.50 3.32 25.15
N VAL A 482 -3.78 3.14 26.26
CA VAL A 482 -4.24 2.34 27.41
C VAL A 482 -5.53 2.91 28.02
N ARG A 483 -5.61 4.25 28.13
CA ARG A 483 -6.81 4.94 28.63
C ARG A 483 -7.93 5.06 27.58
N GLY A 484 -7.65 4.76 26.30
CA GLY A 484 -8.63 4.81 25.22
C GLY A 484 -9.15 6.21 24.90
N LEU A 485 -8.33 7.25 25.04
CA LEU A 485 -8.77 8.65 24.96
C LEU A 485 -9.32 9.07 23.59
N SER A 486 -8.84 8.45 22.51
CA SER A 486 -9.30 8.78 21.16
C SER A 486 -10.65 8.16 20.82
N ARG A 487 -11.16 7.21 21.60
CA ARG A 487 -12.35 6.41 21.22
C ARG A 487 -13.56 7.32 20.92
N PRO A 488 -14.39 6.95 19.93
CA PRO A 488 -14.27 5.78 19.05
C PRO A 488 -13.24 5.95 17.92
N LEU A 489 -12.56 7.09 17.80
CA LEU A 489 -11.62 7.38 16.72
C LEU A 489 -10.32 6.56 16.86
N PRO A 490 -9.67 6.24 15.73
CA PRO A 490 -8.32 5.69 15.73
C PRO A 490 -7.33 6.53 16.54
N TYR A 491 -6.40 5.88 17.23
CA TYR A 491 -5.21 6.53 17.77
C TYR A 491 -4.04 6.37 16.81
N ILE A 492 -3.35 7.45 16.44
CA ILE A 492 -2.23 7.40 15.50
C ILE A 492 -0.89 7.58 16.21
N VAL A 493 0.02 6.61 16.05
CA VAL A 493 1.43 6.74 16.43
C VAL A 493 2.26 6.95 15.16
N PHE A 494 2.61 8.20 14.91
CA PHE A 494 3.38 8.61 13.73
C PHE A 494 4.85 8.85 14.11
N GLY A 495 5.79 8.49 13.23
CA GLY A 495 7.19 8.78 13.50
C GLY A 495 8.16 8.24 12.44
N PRO A 496 9.29 8.92 12.20
CA PRO A 496 10.29 8.46 11.22
C PRO A 496 10.94 7.10 11.50
N PRO A 497 11.74 6.52 10.58
CA PRO A 497 12.47 5.30 10.85
C PRO A 497 13.40 5.48 12.05
N GLY A 498 13.35 4.57 13.03
CA GLY A 498 14.22 4.63 14.21
C GLY A 498 13.70 5.47 15.39
N THR A 499 12.49 6.02 15.34
CA THR A 499 11.91 6.75 16.49
C THR A 499 11.20 5.87 17.54
N GLY A 500 11.24 4.55 17.36
CA GLY A 500 10.68 3.59 18.31
C GLY A 500 9.16 3.42 18.22
N LYS A 501 8.54 3.65 17.05
CA LYS A 501 7.11 3.35 16.79
C LYS A 501 6.68 1.97 17.30
N THR A 502 7.28 0.91 16.75
CA THR A 502 6.98 -0.48 17.14
C THR A 502 7.23 -0.72 18.63
N THR A 503 8.28 -0.13 19.21
CA THR A 503 8.57 -0.23 20.65
C THR A 503 7.47 0.43 21.49
N THR A 504 6.92 1.56 21.03
CA THR A 504 5.84 2.29 21.71
C THR A 504 4.54 1.49 21.71
N ILE A 505 4.14 0.95 20.56
CA ILE A 505 2.94 0.12 20.48
C ILE A 505 3.11 -1.24 21.16
N THR A 506 4.33 -1.81 21.19
CA THR A 506 4.64 -3.01 21.98
C THR A 506 4.37 -2.75 23.45
N GLU A 507 4.89 -1.66 24.01
CA GLU A 507 4.62 -1.28 25.40
C GLU A 507 3.11 -1.07 25.63
N ALA A 508 2.42 -0.38 24.72
CA ALA A 508 0.97 -0.22 24.84
C ALA A 508 0.21 -1.55 24.85
N ILE A 509 0.60 -2.53 24.01
CA ILE A 509 0.03 -3.90 24.01
C ILE A 509 0.25 -4.57 25.36
N LEU A 510 1.48 -4.52 25.89
CA LEU A 510 1.82 -5.13 27.17
C LEU A 510 1.03 -4.50 28.32
N GLN A 511 0.86 -3.17 28.31
CA GLN A 511 0.06 -2.46 29.32
C GLN A 511 -1.44 -2.77 29.20
N VAL A 512 -1.99 -2.84 27.98
CA VAL A 512 -3.39 -3.26 27.76
C VAL A 512 -3.60 -4.70 28.24
N TYR A 513 -2.62 -5.59 28.03
CA TYR A 513 -2.67 -6.96 28.53
C TYR A 513 -2.58 -7.02 30.07
N LYS A 514 -1.70 -6.22 30.70
CA LYS A 514 -1.53 -6.19 32.15
C LYS A 514 -2.72 -5.57 32.88
N ILE A 515 -3.25 -4.45 32.38
CA ILE A 515 -4.19 -3.57 33.11
C ILE A 515 -5.65 -3.89 32.82
N ILE A 516 -5.97 -4.46 31.65
CA ILE A 516 -7.36 -4.71 31.22
C ILE A 516 -7.55 -6.23 31.02
N PRO A 517 -7.82 -7.03 32.08
CA PRO A 517 -7.83 -8.50 32.02
C PRO A 517 -8.70 -9.10 30.91
N GLU A 518 -9.81 -8.44 30.57
CA GLU A 518 -10.81 -8.84 29.58
C GLU A 518 -10.44 -8.38 28.17
N SER A 519 -9.29 -7.74 27.99
CA SER A 519 -8.83 -7.30 26.68
C SER A 519 -8.56 -8.48 25.76
N ARG A 520 -8.93 -8.32 24.48
CA ARG A 520 -8.63 -9.24 23.39
C ARG A 520 -7.93 -8.42 22.31
N ILE A 521 -6.69 -8.78 22.01
CA ILE A 521 -5.77 -7.93 21.25
C ILE A 521 -5.47 -8.58 19.90
N LEU A 522 -5.74 -7.85 18.81
CA LEU A 522 -5.30 -8.21 17.47
C LEU A 522 -4.09 -7.37 17.09
N ILE A 523 -2.97 -8.03 16.85
CA ILE A 523 -1.75 -7.41 16.32
C ILE A 523 -1.69 -7.69 14.82
N THR A 524 -1.59 -6.64 14.01
CA THR A 524 -1.56 -6.80 12.56
C THR A 524 -0.67 -5.79 11.86
N ALA A 525 -0.23 -6.15 10.65
CA ALA A 525 0.56 -5.32 9.75
C ALA A 525 0.42 -5.85 8.31
N PRO A 526 0.82 -5.08 7.28
CA PRO A 526 0.74 -5.51 5.89
C PRO A 526 1.65 -6.72 5.55
N SER A 527 2.78 -6.87 6.26
CA SER A 527 3.78 -7.90 5.95
C SER A 527 4.04 -8.85 7.12
N ASN A 528 4.38 -10.11 6.82
CA ASN A 528 4.76 -11.09 7.84
C ASN A 528 5.96 -10.61 8.67
N SER A 529 6.96 -10.00 8.03
CA SER A 529 8.15 -9.48 8.73
C SER A 529 7.79 -8.42 9.78
N ALA A 530 6.88 -7.50 9.45
CA ALA A 530 6.41 -6.49 10.41
C ALA A 530 5.68 -7.12 11.59
N VAL A 531 4.75 -8.07 11.34
CA VAL A 531 4.04 -8.81 12.40
C VAL A 531 5.03 -9.58 13.28
N ASN A 532 6.02 -10.25 12.69
CA ASN A 532 7.02 -11.02 13.43
C ASN A 532 7.81 -10.12 14.39
N VAL A 533 8.30 -8.97 13.91
CA VAL A 533 9.07 -8.03 14.75
C VAL A 533 8.27 -7.53 15.95
N ILE A 534 7.00 -7.17 15.78
CA ILE A 534 6.17 -6.73 16.91
C ILE A 534 5.84 -7.89 17.85
N THR A 535 5.51 -9.08 17.32
CA THR A 535 5.20 -10.26 18.13
C THR A 535 6.39 -10.70 18.96
N GLU A 536 7.60 -10.74 18.38
CA GLU A 536 8.84 -11.06 19.11
C GLU A 536 9.07 -10.07 20.25
N LYS A 537 8.93 -8.77 20.00
CA LYS A 537 9.08 -7.75 21.04
C LYS A 537 8.05 -7.88 22.16
N VAL A 538 6.82 -8.27 21.83
CA VAL A 538 5.76 -8.53 22.81
C VAL A 538 6.13 -9.75 23.68
N ILE A 539 6.64 -10.84 23.09
CA ILE A 539 7.12 -12.02 23.84
C ILE A 539 8.32 -11.65 24.73
N CYS A 540 9.29 -10.89 24.19
CA CYS A 540 10.46 -10.42 24.94
C CYS A 540 10.09 -9.54 26.13
N GLY A 541 8.87 -8.96 26.18
CA GLY A 541 8.35 -8.26 27.35
C GLY A 541 8.18 -9.17 28.59
N GLY A 542 8.13 -10.49 28.41
CA GLY A 542 8.24 -11.49 29.49
C GLY A 542 7.01 -11.68 30.37
N ILE A 543 5.92 -10.94 30.12
CA ILE A 543 4.69 -11.01 30.94
C ILE A 543 3.54 -11.77 30.28
N ILE A 544 3.63 -12.08 28.99
CA ILE A 544 2.59 -12.79 28.24
C ILE A 544 3.00 -14.26 28.15
N PRO A 545 2.22 -15.19 28.74
CA PRO A 545 2.44 -16.62 28.59
C PRO A 545 2.27 -17.08 27.15
N GLU A 546 3.02 -18.11 26.73
CA GLU A 546 2.92 -18.69 25.38
C GLU A 546 1.50 -19.16 25.02
N HIS A 547 0.71 -19.60 26.01
CA HIS A 547 -0.68 -20.05 25.78
C HIS A 547 -1.70 -18.91 25.60
N ASP A 548 -1.29 -17.66 25.78
CA ASP A 548 -2.15 -16.49 25.65
C ASP A 548 -1.94 -15.72 24.33
N ILE A 549 -0.89 -16.06 23.58
CA ILE A 549 -0.55 -15.42 22.30
C ILE A 549 -0.44 -16.44 21.17
N PHE A 550 -0.98 -16.11 20.00
CA PHE A 550 -0.85 -16.94 18.81
C PHE A 550 -0.52 -16.14 17.55
N ARG A 551 0.47 -16.59 16.79
CA ARG A 551 0.93 -16.01 15.52
C ARG A 551 0.38 -16.81 14.33
N CYS A 552 -0.60 -16.27 13.61
CA CYS A 552 -1.18 -16.93 12.43
C CYS A 552 -0.42 -16.60 11.14
N TYR A 553 0.22 -17.61 10.56
CA TYR A 553 0.82 -17.57 9.23
C TYR A 553 -0.12 -18.12 8.15
N SER A 554 0.05 -17.60 6.93
CA SER A 554 -0.55 -18.16 5.72
C SER A 554 0.18 -19.43 5.30
N MET A 555 -0.49 -20.33 4.58
CA MET A 555 0.14 -21.52 3.98
C MET A 555 1.35 -21.19 3.12
N ASN A 556 1.39 -19.98 2.57
CA ASN A 556 2.48 -19.50 1.71
C ASN A 556 3.55 -18.72 2.49
N CYS A 557 3.69 -18.95 3.81
CA CYS A 557 4.70 -18.26 4.61
C CYS A 557 6.13 -18.64 4.19
N ASN A 558 7.02 -17.65 4.15
CA ASN A 558 8.43 -17.88 3.83
C ASN A 558 9.18 -18.32 5.09
N LYS A 559 9.73 -19.53 4.96
CA LYS A 559 10.39 -20.39 5.93
C LYS A 559 11.60 -19.71 6.60
N ASN A 560 12.34 -18.92 5.84
CA ASN A 560 13.58 -18.26 6.30
C ASN A 560 13.34 -17.06 7.24
N LYS A 561 12.09 -16.78 7.61
CA LYS A 561 11.69 -15.58 8.37
C LYS A 561 10.97 -15.87 9.67
N VAL A 562 10.86 -17.14 10.07
CA VAL A 562 10.22 -17.55 11.33
C VAL A 562 11.32 -17.89 12.34
N SER A 563 11.34 -17.19 13.48
CA SER A 563 12.28 -17.47 14.57
C SER A 563 11.81 -18.62 15.45
N ALA A 564 12.73 -19.22 16.21
CA ALA A 564 12.43 -20.34 17.11
C ALA A 564 11.40 -19.98 18.21
N ASP A 565 11.35 -18.72 18.65
CA ASP A 565 10.36 -18.28 19.63
C ASP A 565 8.97 -18.12 18.99
N LEU A 566 8.90 -17.67 17.74
CA LEU A 566 7.64 -17.61 17.01
C LEU A 566 7.11 -19.00 16.63
N GLU A 567 7.98 -19.97 16.37
CA GLU A 567 7.57 -21.34 16.07
C GLU A 567 6.67 -21.91 17.18
N LYS A 568 7.05 -21.72 18.45
CA LYS A 568 6.33 -22.25 19.64
C LYS A 568 4.90 -21.74 19.77
N ILE A 569 4.64 -20.53 19.27
CA ILE A 569 3.35 -19.84 19.42
C ILE A 569 2.64 -19.62 18.08
N SER A 570 2.97 -20.41 17.06
CA SER A 570 2.42 -20.21 15.72
C SER A 570 1.88 -21.50 15.12
N ASN A 571 1.22 -21.38 13.97
CA ASN A 571 0.85 -22.53 13.15
C ASN A 571 1.95 -23.01 12.18
N TYR A 572 3.19 -22.56 12.34
CA TYR A 572 4.31 -23.02 11.52
C TYR A 572 4.99 -24.24 12.15
N ASN A 573 5.22 -25.28 11.36
CA ASN A 573 5.93 -26.49 11.77
C ASN A 573 7.28 -26.54 11.06
N ALA A 574 8.40 -26.35 11.77
CA ALA A 574 9.72 -26.34 11.16
C ALA A 574 10.16 -27.71 10.62
N LYS A 575 9.61 -28.83 11.14
CA LYS A 575 9.97 -30.19 10.68
C LYS A 575 9.39 -30.51 9.32
N GLU A 576 8.13 -30.18 9.12
CA GLU A 576 7.42 -30.39 7.85
C GLU A 576 7.57 -29.21 6.91
N ASP A 577 8.02 -28.07 7.46
CA ASP A 577 8.28 -26.85 6.74
C ASP A 577 7.00 -26.33 6.03
N THR A 578 5.91 -26.39 6.79
CA THR A 578 4.55 -26.07 6.38
C THR A 578 3.83 -25.34 7.50
N CYS A 579 2.76 -24.61 7.15
CA CYS A 579 1.81 -24.13 8.13
C CYS A 579 0.65 -25.11 8.22
N TYR A 580 0.16 -25.40 9.42
CA TYR A 580 -1.04 -26.22 9.61
C TYR A 580 -2.29 -25.35 9.73
N GLU A 581 -3.46 -25.95 9.46
CA GLU A 581 -4.75 -25.30 9.64
C GLU A 581 -5.15 -25.28 11.11
N PHE A 582 -5.71 -24.17 11.56
CA PHE A 582 -6.30 -24.01 12.88
C PHE A 582 -7.81 -23.80 12.76
N ASP A 583 -8.57 -24.37 13.68
CA ASP A 583 -9.99 -24.11 13.86
C ASP A 583 -10.22 -22.82 14.68
N VAL A 584 -11.46 -22.33 14.64
CA VAL A 584 -11.83 -21.07 15.30
C VAL A 584 -11.82 -21.23 16.79
N GLU A 585 -12.31 -22.36 17.29
CA GLU A 585 -12.44 -22.67 18.69
C GLU A 585 -11.08 -22.59 19.39
N THR A 586 -10.04 -23.15 18.76
CA THR A 586 -8.64 -23.04 19.19
C THR A 586 -8.18 -21.59 19.24
N LEU A 587 -8.44 -20.81 18.19
CA LEU A 587 -8.01 -19.41 18.17
C LEU A 587 -8.72 -18.54 19.22
N LEU A 588 -10.00 -18.81 19.50
CA LEU A 588 -10.79 -18.06 20.49
C LEU A 588 -10.23 -18.21 21.92
N MET A 589 -9.40 -19.23 22.18
CA MET A 589 -8.73 -19.41 23.47
C MET A 589 -7.65 -18.35 23.71
N PHE A 590 -7.00 -17.85 22.67
CA PHE A 590 -5.90 -16.90 22.81
C PHE A 590 -6.39 -15.48 23.07
N ARG A 591 -5.74 -14.81 24.01
CA ARG A 591 -6.05 -13.41 24.34
C ARG A 591 -5.43 -12.44 23.34
N ILE A 592 -4.30 -12.81 22.73
CA ILE A 592 -3.60 -12.06 21.71
C ILE A 592 -3.47 -12.91 20.44
N ILE A 593 -3.91 -12.37 19.31
CA ILE A 593 -3.70 -12.98 17.99
C ILE A 593 -2.87 -12.02 17.15
N ALA A 594 -1.81 -12.53 16.52
CA ALA A 594 -0.91 -11.77 15.66
C ALA A 594 -0.93 -12.30 14.22
N CYS A 595 -1.38 -11.50 13.26
CA CYS A 595 -1.50 -11.93 11.87
C CYS A 595 -1.48 -10.78 10.86
N THR A 596 -1.17 -11.06 9.59
CA THR A 596 -1.18 -10.02 8.55
C THR A 596 -2.60 -9.51 8.28
N LEU A 597 -2.74 -8.31 7.70
CA LEU A 597 -4.05 -7.75 7.33
C LEU A 597 -4.86 -8.72 6.45
N SER A 598 -4.20 -9.38 5.50
CA SER A 598 -4.79 -10.43 4.67
C SER A 598 -5.25 -11.66 5.47
N MET A 599 -4.50 -12.06 6.50
CA MET A 599 -4.87 -13.19 7.37
C MET A 599 -6.05 -12.86 8.29
N CYS A 600 -6.23 -11.60 8.70
CA CYS A 600 -7.47 -11.16 9.36
C CYS A 600 -8.71 -11.49 8.51
N GLY A 601 -8.56 -11.44 7.18
CA GLY A 601 -9.60 -11.88 6.25
C GLY A 601 -10.01 -13.34 6.43
N ASN A 602 -9.07 -14.23 6.73
CA ASN A 602 -9.41 -15.63 7.05
C ASN A 602 -10.20 -15.69 8.37
N LEU A 603 -9.81 -14.95 9.41
CA LEU A 603 -10.55 -14.90 10.70
C LEU A 603 -12.02 -14.48 10.49
N VAL A 604 -12.26 -13.43 9.69
CA VAL A 604 -13.62 -13.01 9.30
C VAL A 604 -14.37 -14.14 8.59
N THR A 605 -13.69 -14.90 7.73
CA THR A 605 -14.29 -16.00 6.96
C THR A 605 -14.67 -17.17 7.85
N GLN A 606 -13.85 -17.43 8.86
CA GLN A 606 -14.08 -18.50 9.82
C GLN A 606 -15.19 -18.13 10.85
N GLY A 607 -15.63 -16.87 10.90
CA GLY A 607 -16.81 -16.46 11.67
C GLY A 607 -16.50 -15.76 12.99
N PHE A 608 -15.29 -15.22 13.16
CA PHE A 608 -14.99 -14.32 14.28
C PHE A 608 -16.02 -13.18 14.34
N LYS A 609 -16.58 -12.96 15.53
CA LYS A 609 -17.57 -11.89 15.75
C LYS A 609 -16.86 -10.53 15.79
N PRO A 610 -17.49 -9.45 15.29
CA PRO A 610 -16.92 -8.10 15.33
C PRO A 610 -16.57 -7.59 16.74
N ASP A 611 -17.16 -8.15 17.79
CA ASP A 611 -16.89 -7.78 19.18
C ASP A 611 -15.88 -8.68 19.89
N HIS A 612 -15.25 -9.61 19.17
CA HIS A 612 -14.23 -10.47 19.76
C HIS A 612 -12.98 -9.67 20.18
N PHE A 613 -12.47 -8.80 19.30
CA PHE A 613 -11.28 -7.99 19.61
C PHE A 613 -11.68 -6.64 20.19
N THR A 614 -11.12 -6.32 21.35
CA THR A 614 -11.32 -5.04 22.02
C THR A 614 -10.26 -4.04 21.58
N HIS A 615 -9.07 -4.50 21.19
CA HIS A 615 -7.99 -3.67 20.68
C HIS A 615 -7.46 -4.24 19.37
N ILE A 616 -7.33 -3.38 18.35
CA ILE A 616 -6.67 -3.72 17.09
C ILE A 616 -5.51 -2.76 16.88
N PHE A 617 -4.31 -3.32 16.72
CA PHE A 617 -3.08 -2.59 16.43
C PHE A 617 -2.66 -2.89 15.00
N ILE A 618 -2.60 -1.86 14.15
CA ILE A 618 -2.08 -1.94 12.78
C ILE A 618 -0.72 -1.24 12.74
N ASP A 619 0.38 -1.99 12.74
CA ASP A 619 1.73 -1.45 12.50
C ASP A 619 2.02 -1.32 10.99
N GLU A 620 2.93 -0.43 10.63
CA GLU A 620 3.25 -0.07 9.24
C GLU A 620 2.01 0.30 8.39
N ALA A 621 1.01 0.93 9.02
CA ALA A 621 -0.26 1.31 8.39
C ALA A 621 -0.10 2.29 7.21
N GLY A 622 1.04 3.00 7.13
CA GLY A 622 1.39 3.87 5.99
C GLY A 622 1.67 3.10 4.70
N HIS A 623 2.05 1.83 4.79
CA HIS A 623 2.36 0.96 3.66
C HIS A 623 1.13 0.19 3.14
N ALA A 624 0.03 0.14 3.91
CA ALA A 624 -1.19 -0.55 3.53
C ALA A 624 -2.02 0.25 2.53
N MET A 625 -2.69 -0.43 1.60
CA MET A 625 -3.84 0.19 0.91
C MET A 625 -4.94 0.44 1.93
N GLU A 626 -5.70 1.53 1.79
CA GLU A 626 -6.79 1.81 2.74
C GLU A 626 -7.84 0.68 2.83
N PRO A 627 -8.33 0.09 1.71
CA PRO A 627 -9.20 -1.08 1.77
C PRO A 627 -8.58 -2.31 2.45
N GLU A 628 -7.25 -2.44 2.43
CA GLU A 628 -6.52 -3.52 3.11
C GLU A 628 -6.50 -3.32 4.62
N ALA A 629 -6.19 -2.09 5.08
CA ALA A 629 -6.24 -1.71 6.49
C ALA A 629 -7.65 -1.89 7.08
N LEU A 630 -8.69 -1.77 6.24
CA LEU A 630 -10.08 -1.98 6.63
C LEU A 630 -10.48 -3.45 6.81
N ILE A 631 -9.69 -4.44 6.37
CA ILE A 631 -10.05 -5.87 6.52
C ILE A 631 -10.34 -6.24 7.99
N PRO A 632 -9.42 -5.99 8.95
CA PRO A 632 -9.72 -6.24 10.36
C PRO A 632 -10.78 -5.28 10.92
N VAL A 633 -10.78 -4.01 10.48
CA VAL A 633 -11.67 -2.98 11.05
C VAL A 633 -13.14 -3.24 10.67
N ALA A 634 -13.42 -3.60 9.42
CA ALA A 634 -14.78 -3.79 8.95
C ALA A 634 -15.43 -5.07 9.52
N GLY A 635 -14.64 -6.14 9.67
CA GLY A 635 -15.14 -7.47 10.02
C GLY A 635 -14.89 -7.92 11.46
N LEU A 636 -13.90 -7.37 12.17
CA LEU A 636 -13.43 -7.87 13.48
C LEU A 636 -13.44 -6.80 14.59
N PHE A 637 -13.94 -5.60 14.30
CA PHE A 637 -13.93 -4.47 15.23
C PHE A 637 -15.32 -3.91 15.45
N LYS A 638 -15.73 -3.78 16.72
CA LYS A 638 -16.99 -3.13 17.12
C LYS A 638 -16.72 -1.69 17.53
N ILE A 639 -17.52 -0.77 17.00
CA ILE A 639 -17.38 0.65 17.35
C ILE A 639 -17.81 0.85 18.80
N TYR A 640 -16.96 1.54 19.55
CA TYR A 640 -17.29 1.94 20.92
C TYR A 640 -18.46 2.92 20.94
N LYS A 641 -19.40 2.71 21.86
CA LYS A 641 -20.46 3.69 22.16
C LYS A 641 -20.30 4.28 23.55
N PRO A 642 -20.45 5.61 23.72
CA PRO A 642 -20.52 6.25 25.03
C PRO A 642 -21.54 5.55 25.94
N GLY A 643 -21.20 5.35 27.22
CA GLY A 643 -22.04 4.66 28.19
C GLY A 643 -22.00 3.12 28.14
N GLN A 644 -21.28 2.49 27.20
CA GLN A 644 -21.06 1.04 27.27
C GLN A 644 -20.08 0.68 28.41
N CYS A 645 -20.49 -0.26 29.26
CA CYS A 645 -19.62 -0.90 30.26
C CYS A 645 -18.94 -2.12 29.63
N GLY A 646 -17.61 -2.16 29.63
CA GLY A 646 -16.80 -3.28 29.13
C GLY A 646 -15.54 -2.84 28.39
N PRO A 647 -14.58 -3.75 28.13
CA PRO A 647 -13.38 -3.45 27.35
C PRO A 647 -13.78 -3.02 25.94
N ALA A 648 -13.58 -1.74 25.67
CA ALA A 648 -14.15 -1.03 24.53
C ALA A 648 -13.23 -1.02 23.30
N GLY A 649 -13.83 -0.96 22.11
CA GLY A 649 -13.12 -0.96 20.82
C GLY A 649 -12.09 0.18 20.71
N CYS A 650 -10.81 -0.18 20.64
CA CYS A 650 -9.69 0.72 20.39
C CYS A 650 -8.93 0.32 19.13
N LEU A 651 -8.85 1.23 18.16
CA LEU A 651 -8.04 1.03 16.95
C LEU A 651 -6.79 1.90 17.05
N VAL A 652 -5.62 1.28 16.91
CA VAL A 652 -4.33 1.98 16.92
C VAL A 652 -3.67 1.79 15.56
N LEU A 653 -3.31 2.89 14.91
CA LEU A 653 -2.56 2.90 13.64
C LEU A 653 -1.15 3.41 13.92
N SER A 654 -0.13 2.62 13.61
CA SER A 654 1.26 3.07 13.66
C SER A 654 1.89 3.03 12.27
N GLY A 655 2.71 4.03 11.95
CA GLY A 655 3.37 4.08 10.66
C GLY A 655 3.99 5.44 10.35
N ASP A 656 4.49 5.56 9.13
CA ASP A 656 5.09 6.78 8.60
C ASP A 656 4.67 6.97 7.14
N HIS A 657 3.85 8.00 6.88
CA HIS A 657 3.38 8.28 5.52
C HIS A 657 4.46 8.95 4.63
N MET A 658 5.63 9.30 5.17
CA MET A 658 6.76 9.79 4.39
C MET A 658 7.70 8.66 3.93
N GLN A 659 7.44 7.42 4.35
CA GLN A 659 8.13 6.22 3.86
C GLN A 659 7.37 5.61 2.66
N LEU A 660 7.75 4.38 2.28
CA LEU A 660 7.11 3.66 1.18
C LEU A 660 5.61 3.47 1.47
N GLY A 661 4.78 4.01 0.58
CA GLY A 661 3.34 3.75 0.54
C GLY A 661 3.01 2.46 -0.21
N PRO A 662 1.71 2.11 -0.31
CA PRO A 662 1.27 0.94 -1.06
C PRO A 662 1.64 1.04 -2.54
N ILE A 663 2.01 -0.09 -3.13
CA ILE A 663 2.31 -0.20 -4.56
C ILE A 663 0.98 -0.30 -5.33
N ILE A 664 0.64 0.74 -6.08
CA ILE A 664 -0.55 0.78 -6.96
C ILE A 664 -0.10 0.59 -8.41
N ARG A 665 -0.61 -0.45 -9.07
CA ARG A 665 -0.23 -0.79 -10.45
C ARG A 665 -1.06 -0.03 -11.47
N SER A 666 -2.34 0.16 -11.20
CA SER A 666 -3.26 0.84 -12.12
C SER A 666 -2.92 2.34 -12.25
N PRO A 667 -2.58 2.82 -13.47
CA PRO A 667 -2.36 4.24 -13.71
C PRO A 667 -3.58 5.09 -13.35
N ILE A 668 -4.78 4.58 -13.62
CA ILE A 668 -6.04 5.23 -13.26
C ILE A 668 -6.20 5.30 -11.74
N ALA A 669 -5.91 4.21 -11.02
CA ALA A 669 -6.02 4.23 -9.57
C ALA A 669 -5.00 5.20 -8.93
N ARG A 670 -3.76 5.26 -9.45
CA ARG A 670 -2.76 6.25 -9.03
C ARG A 670 -3.21 7.69 -9.29
N MET A 671 -3.82 7.94 -10.46
CA MET A 671 -4.30 9.26 -10.85
C MET A 671 -5.32 9.82 -9.87
N TYR A 672 -6.16 8.96 -9.29
CA TYR A 672 -7.12 9.32 -8.25
C TYR A 672 -6.64 8.92 -6.85
N ALA A 673 -5.34 9.06 -6.56
CA ALA A 673 -4.77 8.94 -5.22
C ALA A 673 -5.11 7.65 -4.42
N PHE A 674 -5.39 6.53 -5.10
CA PHE A 674 -5.67 5.26 -4.44
C PHE A 674 -4.49 4.73 -3.59
N GLY A 675 -3.28 5.23 -3.87
CA GLY A 675 -2.05 4.91 -3.12
C GLY A 675 -1.96 5.61 -1.77
N ARG A 676 -2.94 6.43 -1.40
CA ARG A 676 -2.99 7.08 -0.09
C ARG A 676 -3.48 6.08 0.95
N SER A 677 -2.70 5.87 2.00
CA SER A 677 -3.07 4.98 3.10
C SER A 677 -4.16 5.58 4.00
N LEU A 678 -4.85 4.73 4.77
CA LEU A 678 -5.81 5.19 5.79
C LEU A 678 -5.15 6.15 6.79
N LEU A 679 -3.94 5.81 7.26
CA LEU A 679 -3.17 6.63 8.19
C LEU A 679 -2.89 8.00 7.59
N GLU A 680 -2.40 8.06 6.35
CA GLU A 680 -2.12 9.31 5.65
C GLU A 680 -3.37 10.17 5.48
N ARG A 681 -4.48 9.57 5.02
CA ARG A 681 -5.73 10.30 4.81
C ARG A 681 -6.29 10.87 6.11
N LEU A 682 -6.25 10.10 7.20
CA LEU A 682 -6.70 10.58 8.52
C LEU A 682 -5.82 11.72 9.03
N MET A 683 -4.50 11.61 8.91
CA MET A 683 -3.56 12.66 9.34
C MET A 683 -3.78 14.00 8.65
N ASP A 684 -4.37 13.99 7.46
CA ASP A 684 -4.67 15.19 6.69
C ASP A 684 -6.11 15.69 6.90
N THR A 685 -6.92 15.08 7.76
CA THR A 685 -8.29 15.51 8.06
C THR A 685 -8.47 15.84 9.54
N SER A 686 -9.51 16.61 9.85
CA SER A 686 -9.89 16.83 11.26
C SER A 686 -10.31 15.49 11.88
N PRO A 687 -9.98 15.20 13.15
CA PRO A 687 -9.25 16.05 14.11
C PRO A 687 -7.72 15.84 14.15
N TYR A 688 -7.15 15.02 13.28
CA TYR A 688 -5.72 14.67 13.31
C TYR A 688 -4.81 15.71 12.66
N ARG A 689 -5.31 16.47 11.66
CA ARG A 689 -4.56 17.51 10.98
C ARG A 689 -3.92 18.46 11.99
N ARG A 690 -2.67 18.86 11.73
CA ARG A 690 -1.95 19.86 12.55
C ARG A 690 -2.84 21.09 12.80
N GLN A 691 -2.87 21.51 14.06
CA GLN A 691 -3.63 22.66 14.53
C GLN A 691 -2.92 23.98 14.21
N LYS A 692 -3.52 25.11 14.59
CA LYS A 692 -3.00 26.44 14.22
C LYS A 692 -1.62 26.78 14.77
N ASN A 693 -1.29 26.17 15.91
CA ASN A 693 0.02 26.24 16.55
C ASN A 693 1.05 25.27 15.92
N ASN A 694 0.73 24.68 14.77
CA ASN A 694 1.51 23.63 14.11
C ASN A 694 1.65 22.33 14.91
N ALA A 695 0.93 22.16 16.04
CA ALA A 695 1.00 20.95 16.84
C ALA A 695 -0.08 19.94 16.44
N PHE A 696 0.21 18.65 16.65
CA PHE A 696 -0.80 17.61 16.60
C PHE A 696 -1.60 17.58 17.91
N ASN A 697 -2.86 17.14 17.84
CA ASN A 697 -3.63 16.90 19.05
C ASN A 697 -3.21 15.54 19.68
N PRO A 698 -2.57 15.54 20.85
CA PRO A 698 -2.04 14.31 21.46
C PRO A 698 -3.12 13.29 21.82
N ILE A 699 -4.39 13.72 21.96
CA ILE A 699 -5.54 12.83 22.20
C ILE A 699 -5.73 11.85 21.06
N PHE A 700 -5.47 12.26 19.81
CA PHE A 700 -5.71 11.46 18.62
C PHE A 700 -4.43 10.98 17.94
N LEU A 701 -3.35 11.77 18.04
CA LEU A 701 -2.11 11.50 17.34
C LEU A 701 -0.90 11.93 18.17
N THR A 702 0.09 11.04 18.27
CA THR A 702 1.43 11.41 18.76
C THR A 702 2.48 11.24 17.68
N LYS A 703 3.27 12.29 17.44
CA LYS A 703 4.47 12.25 16.59
C LYS A 703 5.70 11.95 17.46
N LEU A 704 6.40 10.87 17.16
CA LEU A 704 7.68 10.51 17.79
C LEU A 704 8.82 11.21 17.06
N VAL A 705 9.61 12.00 17.78
CA VAL A 705 10.67 12.84 17.21
C VAL A 705 12.11 12.44 17.61
N LYS A 706 12.29 11.68 18.68
CA LYS A 706 13.61 11.20 19.11
C LYS A 706 14.02 9.98 18.26
N ASN A 707 15.10 10.09 17.50
CA ASN A 707 15.62 9.02 16.64
C ASN A 707 16.76 8.26 17.32
N PHE A 708 16.61 6.95 17.49
CA PHE A 708 17.55 6.09 18.21
C PHE A 708 18.44 5.24 17.28
N ARG A 709 18.40 5.47 15.96
CA ARG A 709 19.04 4.60 14.96
C ARG A 709 20.27 5.22 14.32
N SER A 710 20.23 6.51 14.03
CA SER A 710 21.17 7.13 13.08
C SER A 710 22.03 8.22 13.72
N HIS A 711 23.25 8.37 13.19
CA HIS A 711 24.12 9.51 13.47
C HIS A 711 23.44 10.84 13.07
N GLU A 712 23.74 11.92 13.78
CA GLU A 712 23.10 13.24 13.60
C GLU A 712 23.26 13.80 12.17
N ILE A 713 24.44 13.65 11.57
CA ILE A 713 24.71 14.09 10.19
C ILE A 713 23.85 13.32 9.16
N LEU A 714 23.65 12.02 9.36
CA LEU A 714 22.82 11.20 8.47
C LEU A 714 21.33 11.56 8.58
N LEU A 715 20.91 12.05 9.74
CA LEU A 715 19.52 12.49 9.98
C LEU A 715 19.24 13.90 9.47
N HIS A 716 20.26 14.76 9.37
CA HIS A 716 20.09 16.16 9.06
C HIS A 716 19.31 16.38 7.75
N LEU A 717 19.71 15.72 6.65
CA LEU A 717 19.05 15.91 5.36
C LEU A 717 17.61 15.35 5.35
N PRO A 718 17.34 14.09 5.74
CA PRO A 718 15.96 13.59 5.83
C PRO A 718 15.07 14.39 6.78
N ASN A 719 15.61 14.89 7.90
CA ASN A 719 14.84 15.69 8.85
C ASN A 719 14.30 16.98 8.22
N LYS A 720 15.20 17.72 7.58
CA LYS A 720 14.86 18.93 6.80
C LYS A 720 13.92 18.61 5.63
N LEU A 721 14.14 17.46 4.98
CA LEU A 721 13.40 17.08 3.80
C LEU A 721 12.06 16.39 4.06
N PHE A 722 11.72 15.90 5.24
CA PHE A 722 10.45 15.17 5.40
C PHE A 722 9.74 15.43 6.71
N TYR A 723 10.41 16.04 7.70
CA TYR A 723 9.95 16.01 9.08
C TYR A 723 10.00 17.36 9.79
N ASP A 724 10.01 18.45 9.01
CA ASP A 724 9.91 19.85 9.50
C ASP A 724 11.04 20.25 10.46
N ASP A 725 12.24 19.65 10.30
CA ASP A 725 13.38 19.83 11.22
C ASP A 725 13.09 19.44 12.69
N GLU A 726 12.02 18.67 12.94
CA GLU A 726 11.60 18.30 14.30
C GLU A 726 12.36 17.09 14.88
N LEU A 727 13.01 16.26 14.05
CA LEU A 727 13.73 15.06 14.53
C LEU A 727 14.98 15.40 15.33
N LYS A 728 15.25 14.56 16.35
CA LYS A 728 16.38 14.73 17.26
C LYS A 728 17.17 13.44 17.38
N ALA A 729 18.46 13.45 17.07
CA ALA A 729 19.35 12.31 17.25
C ALA A 729 19.50 11.95 18.73
N HIS A 730 19.19 10.71 19.09
CA HIS A 730 19.24 10.12 20.44
C HIS A 730 19.77 8.67 20.41
N GLY A 731 20.33 8.21 19.28
CA GLY A 731 20.93 6.88 19.20
C GLY A 731 22.15 6.77 20.11
N ASP A 732 22.40 5.57 20.62
CA ASP A 732 23.60 5.30 21.41
C ASP A 732 24.84 5.67 20.58
N ARG A 733 25.71 6.52 21.15
CA ARG A 733 26.94 6.96 20.49
C ARG A 733 27.90 5.80 20.27
N SER A 734 27.89 4.78 21.13
CA SER A 734 28.73 3.58 20.95
C SER A 734 28.46 2.89 19.60
N PHE A 735 27.21 2.90 19.16
CA PHE A 735 26.77 2.33 17.89
C PHE A 735 26.78 3.34 16.75
N THR A 736 26.12 4.49 16.92
CA THR A 736 25.94 5.48 15.85
C THR A 736 27.23 6.17 15.42
N HIS A 737 28.24 6.21 16.29
CA HIS A 737 29.54 6.82 16.01
C HIS A 737 30.64 5.77 15.80
N ALA A 738 30.33 4.46 15.77
CA ALA A 738 31.33 3.39 15.69
C ALA A 738 32.29 3.56 14.51
N MET A 739 31.78 4.05 13.37
CA MET A 739 32.53 4.14 12.11
C MET A 739 33.01 5.54 11.74
N ILE A 740 32.93 6.54 12.64
CA ILE A 740 33.29 7.93 12.30
C ILE A 740 34.77 8.13 11.97
N ASN A 741 35.62 7.20 12.43
CA ASN A 741 37.05 7.18 12.17
C ASN A 741 37.45 6.16 11.09
N TYR A 742 36.49 5.64 10.34
CA TYR A 742 36.75 4.71 9.25
C TYR A 742 37.63 5.41 8.19
N LYS A 743 38.77 4.78 7.86
CA LYS A 743 39.85 5.43 7.10
C LYS A 743 39.47 5.79 5.66
N GLU A 744 38.51 5.07 5.10
CA GLU A 744 38.02 5.31 3.73
C GLU A 744 36.92 6.38 3.67
N LEU A 745 36.55 7.00 4.81
CA LEU A 745 35.63 8.13 4.79
C LEU A 745 36.28 9.33 4.06
N PRO A 746 35.58 9.98 3.13
CA PRO A 746 36.03 11.22 2.51
C PRO A 746 36.33 12.33 3.53
N GLU A 747 35.56 12.36 4.63
CA GLU A 747 35.70 13.29 5.74
C GLU A 747 35.50 12.54 7.07
N LEU A 748 36.52 12.53 7.93
CA LEU A 748 36.41 11.95 9.27
C LEU A 748 35.31 12.66 10.07
N GLY A 749 34.54 11.90 10.86
CA GLY A 749 33.38 12.42 11.56
C GLY A 749 32.07 12.37 10.76
N VAL A 750 32.14 12.18 9.43
CA VAL A 750 30.98 12.09 8.54
C VAL A 750 30.82 10.64 8.08
N PRO A 751 29.98 9.81 8.73
CA PRO A 751 29.84 8.39 8.39
C PRO A 751 28.96 8.17 7.14
N LEU A 752 29.30 8.85 6.04
CA LEU A 752 28.61 8.78 4.75
C LEU A 752 29.62 8.80 3.60
N ILE A 753 29.49 7.84 2.69
CA ILE A 753 30.23 7.83 1.42
C ILE A 753 29.22 7.85 0.28
N PHE A 754 29.36 8.81 -0.62
CA PHE A 754 28.66 8.82 -1.90
C PHE A 754 29.69 8.51 -3.00
N HIS A 755 29.81 7.24 -3.38
CA HIS A 755 30.75 6.79 -4.42
C HIS A 755 30.07 6.89 -5.79
N GLY A 756 30.50 7.85 -6.62
CA GLY A 756 30.04 7.94 -8.00
C GLY A 756 30.65 6.84 -8.87
N VAL A 757 29.83 5.92 -9.37
CA VAL A 757 30.25 4.82 -10.24
C VAL A 757 29.84 5.13 -11.68
N SER A 758 30.81 5.15 -12.60
CA SER A 758 30.55 5.28 -14.03
C SER A 758 30.35 3.89 -14.64
N GLY A 759 29.20 3.28 -14.36
CA GLY A 759 28.83 1.94 -14.85
C GLY A 759 27.79 1.95 -15.95
N THR A 760 27.50 0.77 -16.51
CA THR A 760 26.43 0.59 -17.51
C THR A 760 25.34 -0.32 -16.93
N GLU A 761 24.09 0.13 -16.97
CA GLU A 761 22.96 -0.71 -16.60
C GLU A 761 22.74 -1.80 -17.66
N LEU A 762 22.77 -3.07 -17.22
CA LEU A 762 22.56 -4.25 -18.04
C LEU A 762 21.25 -4.96 -17.66
N ARG A 763 20.79 -5.82 -18.56
CA ARG A 763 19.65 -6.74 -18.37
C ARG A 763 20.03 -8.14 -18.80
N GLU A 764 19.48 -9.15 -18.15
CA GLU A 764 19.68 -10.56 -18.52
C GLU A 764 18.55 -11.01 -19.46
N GLY A 765 18.82 -11.10 -20.77
CA GLY A 765 17.80 -11.46 -21.77
C GLY A 765 16.64 -10.45 -21.82
N ASP A 766 15.40 -10.96 -21.88
CA ASP A 766 14.16 -10.15 -21.89
C ASP A 766 13.68 -9.74 -20.48
N ASN A 767 14.53 -9.89 -19.46
CA ASN A 767 14.23 -9.53 -18.08
C ASN A 767 13.96 -8.01 -17.93
N PRO A 768 12.84 -7.60 -17.31
CA PRO A 768 12.52 -6.19 -17.13
C PRO A 768 13.31 -5.50 -16.00
N SER A 769 14.12 -6.22 -15.22
CA SER A 769 14.98 -5.68 -14.15
C SER A 769 16.38 -5.34 -14.66
N PHE A 770 17.03 -4.37 -14.01
CA PHE A 770 18.39 -3.93 -14.33
C PHE A 770 19.37 -4.33 -13.23
N TYR A 771 20.63 -4.52 -13.61
CA TYR A 771 21.77 -4.61 -12.70
C TYR A 771 22.96 -3.83 -13.27
N ASN A 772 23.92 -3.47 -12.42
CA ASN A 772 25.11 -2.73 -12.82
C ASN A 772 26.37 -3.45 -12.31
N PRO A 773 27.15 -4.11 -13.19
CA PRO A 773 28.35 -4.85 -12.78
C PRO A 773 29.40 -3.99 -12.08
N GLU A 774 29.59 -2.76 -12.54
CA GLU A 774 30.57 -1.84 -11.94
C GLU A 774 30.16 -1.43 -10.52
N GLU A 775 28.86 -1.20 -10.28
CA GLU A 775 28.35 -0.94 -8.93
C GLU A 775 28.54 -2.16 -8.01
N ILE A 776 28.30 -3.37 -8.52
CA ILE A 776 28.51 -4.61 -7.76
C ILE A 776 29.97 -4.73 -7.32
N SER A 777 30.93 -4.51 -8.21
CA SER A 777 32.36 -4.56 -7.90
C SER A 777 32.74 -3.56 -6.79
N VAL A 778 32.18 -2.34 -6.84
CA VAL A 778 32.39 -1.32 -5.80
C VAL A 778 31.77 -1.75 -4.47
N ILE A 779 30.57 -2.31 -4.47
CA ILE A 779 29.90 -2.82 -3.27
C ILE A 779 30.70 -3.97 -2.65
N GLU A 780 31.15 -4.94 -3.44
CA GLU A 780 31.97 -6.06 -2.97
C GLU A 780 33.25 -5.58 -2.27
N ASN A 781 33.92 -4.57 -2.84
CA ASN A 781 35.09 -3.96 -2.23
C ASN A 781 34.75 -3.34 -0.87
N TYR A 782 33.71 -2.51 -0.77
CA TYR A 782 33.31 -1.91 0.51
C TYR A 782 32.89 -2.95 1.54
N VAL A 783 32.12 -3.97 1.16
CA VAL A 783 31.72 -5.05 2.07
C VAL A 783 32.95 -5.79 2.58
N THR A 784 33.90 -6.11 1.71
CA THR A 784 35.15 -6.78 2.10
C THR A 784 35.95 -5.93 3.08
N GLN A 785 36.09 -4.64 2.82
CA GLN A 785 36.79 -3.72 3.72
C GLN A 785 36.08 -3.63 5.07
N LEU A 786 34.76 -3.45 5.09
CA LEU A 786 33.97 -3.34 6.33
C LEU A 786 34.02 -4.60 7.19
N LEU A 787 34.16 -5.79 6.58
CA LEU A 787 34.34 -7.05 7.32
C LEU A 787 35.73 -7.19 7.94
N THR A 788 36.70 -6.37 7.54
CA THR A 788 38.07 -6.34 8.09
C THR A 788 38.30 -5.24 9.12
N VAL A 789 37.32 -4.36 9.33
CA VAL A 789 37.30 -3.34 10.40
C VAL A 789 36.78 -3.98 11.68
#